data_AF-A0A350NLG0-F1
#
_entry.id   AF-A0A350NLG0-F1
#
_cell.length_a   1.000
_cell.length_b   1.000
_cell.length_c   1.000
_cell.angle_alpha   90.00
_cell.angle_beta   90.00
_cell.angle_gamma   90.00
#
_symmetry.space_group_name_H-M   'P 1'
#
loop_
_entity.id
_entity.type
_entity.pdbx_description
1 polymer ?
#
loop_
_entity_poly.entity_id
_entity_poly.type
_entity_poly.pdbx_seq_one_letter_code
_entity_poly.pdbx_strand_id
1 'polypeptide(L)'
;GSEKLLQERQANLVCERNRHESKLVELADRSARLSTELTTLEARLGTVRQNRGMAMERQQREEALLKEHAGMLADVNTKIEEARRNMVANINAKAAVRQQLEAVVMTDSFSEQQRQQDEQRLAKARGALAEIEQRLETVERVVRQNKATGATIDTQIAELENKASEAERVSQELAAQREALVRQIAKTGSHLSALEEMEQARQGYSEGVRALLGNAAGGGNAAVSDNAAVAGIHGTVADLIQVNEGFEIAMDVVLGSALQHIVIENEASARKAIEWLKSSSRGRATFLPLDLIEERGRGAAFAKNELDRFGAVPAVTVVQTDAHYSKVIGFLLGNTLVAPDLSQAVAVARNYHKSVRVVTMAGDLVNPGGSMTGGSRERRGAGLIERKKDLEDLRAKLASLEQEDRESETQLRQASSNRDTLRVTLRELQVSRHQLELEEAKSSKELESVAAERARMLKDSDALLAELASRTDHQSDRQQQRAELQSKLGALDSEYQAIEEKIKAFEEELSVRQKSKDADYRSFAESQAGLAGAEQEELGLLNQFRSLESNRGDLEAEAANCRAEVERLNAEELALAKSIQDEVAVRSRLAQDKVALEESMRSLRGVRAERTEALHLLEEELKAKRKNVTELQNRVHRLELRQNSVTRDIEGLRNHLEEQYGQTWQEYRV
;
A
#
# COMPACT_ATOMS: atom_id res chain seq x y z
N GLY A 1 71.77 -5.41 147.46
CA GLY A 1 72.33 -6.10 146.29
C GLY A 1 71.25 -6.27 145.25
N SER A 2 70.37 -7.26 145.43
CA SER A 2 69.22 -7.58 144.56
C SER A 2 68.22 -6.42 144.33
N GLU A 3 67.85 -5.71 145.40
CA GLU A 3 66.73 -4.74 145.39
C GLU A 3 66.90 -3.51 144.47
N LYS A 4 68.14 -3.00 144.28
CA LYS A 4 68.40 -1.84 143.41
C LYS A 4 68.31 -2.14 141.91
N LEU A 5 68.61 -3.38 141.51
CA LEU A 5 68.58 -3.80 140.10
C LEU A 5 67.14 -3.99 139.59
N LEU A 6 66.23 -4.40 140.49
CA LEU A 6 64.81 -4.59 140.17
C LEU A 6 64.07 -3.25 140.03
N GLN A 7 64.44 -2.22 140.81
CA GLN A 7 63.86 -0.87 140.70
C GLN A 7 64.27 -0.13 139.41
N GLU A 8 65.51 -0.30 138.94
CA GLU A 8 65.98 0.27 137.67
C GLU A 8 65.25 -0.33 136.45
N ARG A 9 64.96 -1.64 136.52
CA ARG A 9 64.23 -2.35 135.46
C ARG A 9 62.76 -1.94 135.38
N GLN A 10 62.14 -1.56 136.51
CA GLN A 10 60.78 -1.01 136.53
C GLN A 10 60.71 0.38 135.86
N ALA A 11 61.69 1.25 136.08
CA ALA A 11 61.70 2.59 135.50
C ALA A 11 61.82 2.59 133.96
N ASN A 12 62.57 1.66 133.37
CA ASN A 12 62.69 1.53 131.92
C ASN A 12 61.38 1.09 131.23
N LEU A 13 60.63 0.17 131.85
CA LEU A 13 59.34 -0.31 131.31
C LEU A 13 58.30 0.83 131.22
N VAL A 14 58.27 1.72 132.21
CA VAL A 14 57.38 2.89 132.23
C VAL A 14 57.71 3.89 131.12
N CYS A 15 59.00 4.08 130.81
CA CYS A 15 59.44 5.01 129.76
C CYS A 15 59.07 4.50 128.35
N GLU A 16 59.21 3.20 128.10
CA GLU A 16 58.80 2.59 126.83
C GLU A 16 57.28 2.65 126.63
N ARG A 17 56.49 2.43 127.69
CA ARG A 17 55.02 2.53 127.63
C ARG A 17 54.55 3.92 127.18
N ASN A 18 55.08 4.98 127.80
CA ASN A 18 54.68 6.36 127.48
C ASN A 18 55.00 6.75 126.03
N ARG A 19 56.07 6.18 125.45
CA ARG A 19 56.43 6.39 124.03
C ARG A 19 55.40 5.79 123.08
N HIS A 20 54.88 4.61 123.40
CA HIS A 20 53.82 3.97 122.60
C HIS A 20 52.45 4.65 122.77
N GLU A 21 52.14 5.18 123.96
CA GLU A 21 50.93 5.99 124.18
C GLU A 21 50.93 7.30 123.38
N SER A 22 52.06 8.00 123.31
CA SER A 22 52.16 9.22 122.48
C SER A 22 51.98 8.93 120.98
N LYS A 23 52.47 7.80 120.50
CA LYS A 23 52.33 7.37 119.10
C LYS A 23 50.88 7.02 118.74
N LEU A 24 50.09 6.53 119.70
CA LEU A 24 48.66 6.26 119.51
C LEU A 24 47.83 7.55 119.30
N VAL A 25 48.20 8.64 119.98
CA VAL A 25 47.51 9.94 119.82
C VAL A 25 47.78 10.53 118.42
N GLU A 26 49.01 10.45 117.92
CA GLU A 26 49.35 10.91 116.57
C GLU A 26 48.62 10.10 115.47
N LEU A 27 48.51 8.78 115.64
CA LEU A 27 47.79 7.91 114.71
C LEU A 27 46.28 8.20 114.69
N ALA A 28 45.69 8.56 115.84
CA ALA A 28 44.27 8.93 115.94
C ALA A 28 43.95 10.24 115.19
N ASP A 29 44.80 11.27 115.32
CA ASP A 29 44.60 12.56 114.64
C ASP A 29 44.75 12.41 113.11
N ARG A 30 45.66 11.54 112.66
CA ARG A 30 45.86 11.24 111.23
C ARG A 30 44.68 10.47 110.63
N SER A 31 44.09 9.54 111.38
CA SER A 31 42.89 8.79 110.97
C SER A 31 41.65 9.69 110.85
N ALA A 32 41.49 10.67 111.76
CA ALA A 32 40.40 11.63 111.70
C ALA A 32 40.43 12.50 110.43
N ARG A 33 41.63 12.98 110.03
CA ARG A 33 41.82 13.79 108.80
C ARG A 33 41.49 13.00 107.53
N LEU A 34 41.94 11.75 107.45
CA LEU A 34 41.61 10.83 106.34
C LEU A 34 40.11 10.55 106.25
N SER A 35 39.43 10.45 107.39
CA SER A 35 37.97 10.22 107.43
C SER A 35 37.19 11.42 106.87
N THR A 36 37.60 12.66 107.19
CA THR A 36 37.01 13.86 106.58
C THR A 36 37.28 13.94 105.07
N GLU A 37 38.48 13.62 104.60
CA GLU A 37 38.78 13.60 103.16
C GLU A 37 37.93 12.57 102.40
N LEU A 38 37.75 11.36 102.95
CA LEU A 38 36.89 10.33 102.37
C LEU A 38 35.43 10.79 102.23
N THR A 39 34.84 11.43 103.25
CA THR A 39 33.46 11.94 103.16
C THR A 39 33.28 13.03 102.11
N THR A 40 34.28 13.90 101.92
CA THR A 40 34.23 14.93 100.86
C THR A 40 34.35 14.34 99.45
N LEU A 41 35.14 13.26 99.29
CA LEU A 41 35.26 12.51 98.04
C LEU A 41 33.98 11.76 97.72
N GLU A 42 33.29 11.15 98.69
CA GLU A 42 32.00 10.48 98.49
C GLU A 42 30.93 11.45 97.97
N ALA A 43 30.84 12.66 98.54
CA ALA A 43 29.90 13.68 98.09
C ALA A 43 30.17 14.09 96.63
N ARG A 44 31.44 14.27 96.26
CA ARG A 44 31.85 14.56 94.87
C ARG A 44 31.54 13.40 93.92
N LEU A 45 31.75 12.17 94.35
CA LEU A 45 31.43 10.96 93.59
C LEU A 45 29.91 10.86 93.32
N GLY A 46 29.08 11.25 94.29
CA GLY A 46 27.63 11.36 94.13
C GLY A 46 27.21 12.36 93.05
N THR A 47 27.82 13.56 93.03
CA THR A 47 27.50 14.60 92.03
C THR A 47 27.94 14.19 90.61
N VAL A 48 29.11 13.58 90.47
CA VAL A 48 29.62 13.13 89.15
C VAL A 48 28.77 11.97 88.62
N ARG A 49 28.30 11.05 89.47
CA ARG A 49 27.36 9.99 89.08
C ARG A 49 26.04 10.51 88.56
N GLN A 50 25.49 11.56 89.19
CA GLN A 50 24.25 12.19 88.73
C GLN A 50 24.46 12.87 87.36
N ASN A 51 25.58 13.57 87.17
CA ASN A 51 25.93 14.19 85.89
C ASN A 51 26.14 13.14 84.79
N ARG A 52 26.79 12.01 85.09
CA ARG A 52 26.92 10.87 84.17
C ARG A 52 25.56 10.31 83.75
N GLY A 53 24.63 10.15 84.68
CA GLY A 53 23.27 9.68 84.38
C GLY A 53 22.53 10.62 83.43
N MET A 54 22.58 11.93 83.66
CA MET A 54 21.97 12.93 82.78
C MET A 54 22.63 12.97 81.38
N ALA A 55 23.96 12.83 81.32
CA ALA A 55 24.70 12.75 80.05
C ALA A 55 24.31 11.49 79.25
N MET A 56 24.11 10.36 79.92
CA MET A 56 23.70 9.09 79.30
C MET A 56 22.28 9.17 78.71
N GLU A 57 21.32 9.74 79.45
CA GLU A 57 19.96 9.95 78.92
C GLU A 57 19.93 10.89 77.72
N ARG A 58 20.75 11.96 77.76
CA ARG A 58 20.88 12.91 76.65
C ARG A 58 21.45 12.23 75.40
N GLN A 59 22.51 11.44 75.54
CA GLN A 59 23.10 10.68 74.44
C GLN A 59 22.08 9.71 73.82
N GLN A 60 21.30 8.98 74.62
CA GLN A 60 20.30 8.03 74.11
C GLN A 60 19.19 8.72 73.30
N ARG A 61 18.75 9.92 73.72
CA ARG A 61 17.76 10.71 72.96
C ARG A 61 18.32 11.16 71.62
N GLU A 62 19.54 11.66 71.60
CA GLU A 62 20.22 12.11 70.38
C GLU A 62 20.51 10.93 69.43
N GLU A 63 20.82 9.73 69.96
CA GLU A 63 20.95 8.50 69.16
C GLU A 63 19.62 8.08 68.49
N ALA A 64 18.50 8.20 69.21
CA ALA A 64 17.18 7.89 68.68
C ALA A 64 16.78 8.84 67.55
N LEU A 65 17.03 10.15 67.72
CA LEU A 65 16.82 11.16 66.68
C LEU A 65 17.66 10.88 65.43
N LEU A 66 18.93 10.48 65.60
CA LEU A 66 19.80 10.09 64.49
C LEU A 66 19.27 8.88 63.71
N LYS A 67 18.69 7.88 64.40
CA LYS A 67 18.05 6.71 63.76
C LYS A 67 16.80 7.11 62.97
N GLU A 68 15.99 8.01 63.51
CA GLU A 68 14.79 8.53 62.83
C GLU A 68 15.16 9.31 61.56
N HIS A 69 16.12 10.25 61.66
CA HIS A 69 16.62 10.99 60.51
C HIS A 69 17.26 10.09 59.45
N ALA A 70 17.97 9.03 59.86
CA ALA A 70 18.52 8.04 58.93
C ALA A 70 17.41 7.29 58.16
N GLY A 71 16.33 6.89 58.85
CA GLY A 71 15.17 6.23 58.22
C GLY A 71 14.43 7.15 57.24
N MET A 72 14.23 8.42 57.61
CA MET A 72 13.60 9.41 56.73
C MET A 72 14.46 9.73 55.49
N LEU A 73 15.79 9.80 55.64
CA LEU A 73 16.69 9.97 54.49
C LEU A 73 16.65 8.76 53.56
N ALA A 74 16.56 7.54 54.10
CA ALA A 74 16.41 6.34 53.29
C ALA A 74 15.10 6.37 52.47
N ASP A 75 13.98 6.79 53.08
CA ASP A 75 12.68 6.92 52.39
C ASP A 75 12.74 7.95 51.26
N VAL A 76 13.27 9.16 51.51
CA VAL A 76 13.44 10.18 50.45
C VAL A 76 14.36 9.67 49.34
N ASN A 77 15.45 8.97 49.67
CA ASN A 77 16.36 8.41 48.67
C ASN A 77 15.67 7.32 47.82
N THR A 78 14.82 6.47 48.42
CA THR A 78 14.02 5.49 47.66
C THR A 78 13.03 6.16 46.72
N LYS A 79 12.38 7.26 47.13
CA LYS A 79 11.49 8.05 46.29
C LYS A 79 12.22 8.71 45.12
N ILE A 80 13.44 9.21 45.33
CA ILE A 80 14.30 9.74 44.25
C ILE A 80 14.64 8.62 43.25
N GLU A 81 15.06 7.45 43.73
CA GLU A 81 15.41 6.32 42.85
C GLU A 81 14.21 5.76 42.07
N GLU A 82 13.02 5.75 42.66
CA GLU A 82 11.78 5.42 41.94
C GLU A 82 11.42 6.48 40.89
N ALA A 83 11.52 7.77 41.23
CA ALA A 83 11.27 8.85 40.29
C ALA A 83 12.28 8.82 39.12
N ARG A 84 13.56 8.54 39.38
CA ARG A 84 14.60 8.34 38.35
C ARG A 84 14.31 7.14 37.46
N ARG A 85 13.87 6.01 38.03
CA ARG A 85 13.43 4.84 37.25
C ARG A 85 12.26 5.18 36.33
N ASN A 86 11.26 5.90 36.84
CA ASN A 86 10.13 6.37 36.03
C ASN A 86 10.57 7.35 34.94
N MET A 87 11.55 8.22 35.22
CA MET A 87 12.12 9.13 34.23
C MET A 87 12.80 8.38 33.08
N VAL A 88 13.62 7.36 33.40
CA VAL A 88 14.26 6.51 32.38
C VAL A 88 13.22 5.74 31.55
N ALA A 89 12.19 5.19 32.20
CA ALA A 89 11.09 4.52 31.50
C ALA A 89 10.34 5.49 30.54
N ASN A 90 10.07 6.72 30.98
CA ASN A 90 9.45 7.75 30.15
C ASN A 90 10.37 8.16 28.98
N ILE A 91 11.68 8.34 29.19
CA ILE A 91 12.65 8.62 28.11
C ILE A 91 12.62 7.51 27.05
N ASN A 92 12.64 6.24 27.47
CA ASN A 92 12.58 5.10 26.56
C ASN A 92 11.25 5.05 25.80
N ALA A 93 10.13 5.32 26.48
CA ALA A 93 8.82 5.42 25.84
C ALA A 93 8.77 6.55 24.80
N LYS A 94 9.32 7.74 25.12
CA LYS A 94 9.42 8.86 24.18
C LYS A 94 10.27 8.50 22.98
N ALA A 95 11.40 7.84 23.17
CA ALA A 95 12.26 7.39 22.08
C ALA A 95 11.53 6.41 21.13
N ALA A 96 10.79 5.45 21.69
CA ALA A 96 9.98 4.51 20.91
C ALA A 96 8.88 5.21 20.10
N VAL A 97 8.13 6.14 20.73
CA VAL A 97 7.09 6.91 20.03
C VAL A 97 7.69 7.84 18.98
N ARG A 98 8.85 8.47 19.22
CA ARG A 98 9.57 9.27 18.22
C ARG A 98 9.96 8.44 17.01
N GLN A 99 10.53 7.25 17.22
CA GLN A 99 10.91 6.35 16.13
C GLN A 99 9.69 5.92 15.30
N GLN A 100 8.58 5.59 15.95
CA GLN A 100 7.32 5.29 15.26
C GLN A 100 6.80 6.48 14.47
N LEU A 101 6.83 7.69 15.05
CA LEU A 101 6.41 8.92 14.38
C LEU A 101 7.27 9.21 13.15
N GLU A 102 8.59 9.05 13.27
CA GLU A 102 9.53 9.26 12.16
C GLU A 102 9.32 8.25 11.03
N ALA A 103 9.06 6.98 11.35
CA ALA A 103 8.71 5.96 10.35
C ALA A 103 7.41 6.30 9.61
N VAL A 104 6.37 6.75 10.34
CA VAL A 104 5.09 7.19 9.73
C VAL A 104 5.31 8.41 8.83
N VAL A 105 6.08 9.41 9.28
CA VAL A 105 6.38 10.63 8.50
C VAL A 105 7.16 10.31 7.22
N MET A 106 8.13 9.41 7.28
CA MET A 106 8.88 8.94 6.10
C MET A 106 7.99 8.19 5.11
N THR A 107 7.09 7.35 5.61
CA THR A 107 6.14 6.60 4.76
C THR A 107 5.12 7.54 4.12
N ASP A 108 4.65 8.55 4.86
CA ASP A 108 3.72 9.57 4.39
C ASP A 108 4.34 10.45 3.30
N SER A 109 5.58 10.93 3.49
CA SER A 109 6.28 11.74 2.48
C SER A 109 6.54 10.97 1.18
N PHE A 110 6.94 9.70 1.28
CA PHE A 110 7.12 8.83 0.11
C PHE A 110 5.78 8.59 -0.62
N SER A 111 4.71 8.35 0.14
CA SER A 111 3.37 8.13 -0.42
C SER A 111 2.82 9.38 -1.12
N GLU A 112 3.06 10.57 -0.54
CA GLU A 112 2.69 11.86 -1.16
C GLU A 112 3.44 12.09 -2.47
N GLN A 113 4.74 11.76 -2.51
CA GLN A 113 5.51 11.87 -3.75
C GLN A 113 4.98 10.94 -4.85
N GLN A 114 4.60 9.70 -4.50
CA GLN A 114 3.95 8.79 -5.45
C GLN A 114 2.58 9.32 -5.89
N ARG A 115 1.77 9.86 -4.97
CA ARG A 115 0.47 10.47 -5.26
C ARG A 115 0.60 11.60 -6.29
N GLN A 116 1.59 12.48 -6.12
CA GLN A 116 1.87 13.56 -7.08
C GLN A 116 2.30 13.03 -8.46
N GLN A 117 3.09 11.96 -8.51
CA GLN A 117 3.46 11.32 -9.78
C GLN A 117 2.23 10.71 -10.49
N ASP A 118 1.36 10.05 -9.73
CA ASP A 118 0.13 9.46 -10.26
C ASP A 118 -0.87 10.53 -10.71
N GLU A 119 -0.98 11.66 -9.99
CA GLU A 119 -1.77 12.84 -10.42
C GLU A 119 -1.24 13.43 -11.74
N GLN A 120 0.09 13.54 -11.90
CA GLN A 120 0.68 13.99 -13.15
C GLN A 120 0.44 13.01 -14.30
N ARG A 121 0.53 11.70 -14.03
CA ARG A 121 0.21 10.65 -15.02
C ARG A 121 -1.26 10.72 -15.44
N LEU A 122 -2.17 10.91 -14.48
CA LEU A 122 -3.59 11.09 -14.75
C LEU A 122 -3.86 12.35 -15.57
N ALA A 123 -3.21 13.47 -15.25
CA ALA A 123 -3.35 14.71 -16.03
C ALA A 123 -2.90 14.51 -17.49
N LYS A 124 -1.77 13.81 -17.71
CA LYS A 124 -1.30 13.44 -19.05
C LYS A 124 -2.28 12.50 -19.77
N ALA A 125 -2.79 11.49 -19.08
CA ALA A 125 -3.76 10.54 -19.62
C ALA A 125 -5.06 11.27 -20.05
N ARG A 126 -5.56 12.20 -19.22
CA ARG A 126 -6.72 13.05 -19.55
C ARG A 126 -6.47 13.94 -20.77
N GLY A 127 -5.28 14.53 -20.88
CA GLY A 127 -4.90 15.32 -22.06
C GLY A 127 -4.89 14.47 -23.33
N ALA A 128 -4.24 13.31 -23.29
CA ALA A 128 -4.21 12.38 -24.42
C ALA A 128 -5.60 11.82 -24.76
N LEU A 129 -6.46 11.58 -23.75
CA LEU A 129 -7.84 11.17 -23.97
C LEU A 129 -8.64 12.25 -24.71
N ALA A 130 -8.47 13.53 -24.36
CA ALA A 130 -9.12 14.63 -25.06
C ALA A 130 -8.67 14.75 -26.53
N GLU A 131 -7.38 14.53 -26.81
CA GLU A 131 -6.87 14.46 -28.19
C GLU A 131 -7.47 13.29 -28.97
N ILE A 132 -7.55 12.11 -28.35
CA ILE A 132 -8.19 10.92 -28.95
C ILE A 132 -9.69 11.17 -29.19
N GLU A 133 -10.40 11.85 -28.29
CA GLU A 133 -11.80 12.19 -28.46
C GLU A 133 -12.04 13.15 -29.62
N GLN A 134 -11.20 14.19 -29.77
CA GLN A 134 -11.25 15.05 -30.96
C GLN A 134 -10.96 14.27 -32.24
N ARG A 135 -9.97 13.38 -32.22
CA ARG A 135 -9.67 12.52 -33.36
C ARG A 135 -10.84 11.59 -33.68
N LEU A 136 -11.49 11.01 -32.68
CA LEU A 136 -12.67 10.15 -32.86
C LEU A 136 -13.82 10.92 -33.52
N GLU A 137 -14.13 12.13 -33.04
CA GLU A 137 -15.16 12.99 -33.63
C GLU A 137 -14.86 13.34 -35.09
N THR A 138 -13.60 13.68 -35.41
CA THR A 138 -13.21 13.98 -36.80
C THR A 138 -13.35 12.76 -37.71
N VAL A 139 -12.92 11.58 -37.27
CA VAL A 139 -13.03 10.34 -38.06
C VAL A 139 -14.49 9.92 -38.22
N GLU A 140 -15.30 10.01 -37.17
CA GLU A 140 -16.74 9.74 -37.26
C GLU A 140 -17.44 10.64 -38.27
N ARG A 141 -17.07 11.93 -38.31
CA ARG A 141 -17.60 12.88 -39.29
C ARG A 141 -17.22 12.49 -40.71
N VAL A 142 -15.96 12.08 -40.94
CA VAL A 142 -15.51 11.58 -42.26
C VAL A 142 -16.27 10.33 -42.67
N VAL A 143 -16.44 9.36 -41.77
CA VAL A 143 -17.23 8.14 -42.05
C VAL A 143 -18.67 8.49 -42.40
N ARG A 144 -19.31 9.40 -41.66
CA ARG A 144 -20.68 9.87 -41.95
C ARG A 144 -20.77 10.55 -43.31
N GLN A 145 -19.81 11.42 -43.62
CA GLN A 145 -19.77 12.13 -44.89
C GLN A 145 -19.59 11.17 -46.06
N ASN A 146 -18.64 10.23 -45.97
CA ASN A 146 -18.38 9.25 -47.02
C ASN A 146 -19.60 8.36 -47.26
N LYS A 147 -20.27 7.87 -46.20
CA LYS A 147 -21.53 7.11 -46.34
C LYS A 147 -22.65 7.91 -47.00
N ALA A 148 -22.79 9.19 -46.64
CA ALA A 148 -23.79 10.05 -47.25
C ALA A 148 -23.50 10.30 -48.74
N THR A 149 -22.24 10.55 -49.10
CA THR A 149 -21.83 10.67 -50.51
C THR A 149 -22.01 9.35 -51.26
N GLY A 150 -21.73 8.21 -50.62
CA GLY A 150 -21.94 6.89 -51.19
C GLY A 150 -23.40 6.65 -51.55
N ALA A 151 -24.32 6.95 -50.61
CA ALA A 151 -25.76 6.87 -50.87
C ALA A 151 -26.21 7.78 -52.03
N THR A 152 -25.66 9.01 -52.14
CA THR A 152 -25.98 9.89 -53.27
C THR A 152 -25.48 9.33 -54.61
N ILE A 153 -24.28 8.75 -54.64
CA ILE A 153 -23.73 8.11 -55.84
C ILE A 153 -24.57 6.87 -56.21
N ASP A 154 -24.98 6.06 -55.23
CA ASP A 154 -25.83 4.88 -55.45
C ASP A 154 -27.17 5.28 -56.09
N THR A 155 -27.79 6.39 -55.65
CA THR A 155 -29.02 6.91 -56.30
C THR A 155 -28.78 7.37 -57.74
N GLN A 156 -27.65 8.04 -58.00
CA GLN A 156 -27.29 8.48 -59.35
C GLN A 156 -26.98 7.31 -60.29
N ILE A 157 -26.34 6.25 -59.78
CA ILE A 157 -26.11 5.00 -60.51
C ILE A 157 -27.44 4.39 -60.91
N ALA A 158 -28.38 4.23 -59.98
CA ALA A 158 -29.70 3.66 -60.27
C ALA A 158 -30.48 4.49 -61.33
N GLU A 159 -30.42 5.82 -61.26
CA GLU A 159 -31.03 6.69 -62.27
C GLU A 159 -30.37 6.53 -63.65
N LEU A 160 -29.04 6.46 -63.71
CA LEU A 160 -28.29 6.28 -64.96
C LEU A 160 -28.49 4.88 -65.55
N GLU A 161 -28.59 3.83 -64.73
CA GLU A 161 -28.90 2.47 -65.16
C GLU A 161 -30.26 2.41 -65.86
N ASN A 162 -31.27 3.06 -65.28
CA ASN A 162 -32.60 3.16 -65.89
C ASN A 162 -32.55 3.91 -67.23
N LYS A 163 -31.87 5.07 -67.29
CA LYS A 163 -31.72 5.85 -68.53
C LYS A 163 -30.93 5.07 -69.59
N ALA A 164 -29.88 4.37 -69.22
CA ALA A 164 -29.07 3.56 -70.14
C ALA A 164 -29.85 2.35 -70.68
N SER A 165 -30.68 1.71 -69.84
CA SER A 165 -31.58 0.64 -70.25
C SER A 165 -32.64 1.13 -71.24
N GLU A 166 -33.26 2.27 -70.97
CA GLU A 166 -34.23 2.89 -71.87
C GLU A 166 -33.59 3.28 -73.21
N ALA A 167 -32.40 3.90 -73.19
CA ALA A 167 -31.67 4.25 -74.39
C ALA A 167 -31.25 3.02 -75.23
N GLU A 168 -30.88 1.91 -74.59
CA GLU A 168 -30.62 0.64 -75.29
C GLU A 168 -31.88 0.09 -75.94
N ARG A 169 -33.04 0.11 -75.24
CA ARG A 169 -34.32 -0.32 -75.82
C ARG A 169 -34.69 0.51 -77.06
N VAL A 170 -34.60 1.83 -76.97
CA VAL A 170 -34.89 2.74 -78.09
C VAL A 170 -33.94 2.50 -79.26
N SER A 171 -32.64 2.31 -79.00
CA SER A 171 -31.65 2.00 -80.04
C SER A 171 -31.96 0.67 -80.75
N GLN A 172 -32.35 -0.37 -80.01
CA GLN A 172 -32.74 -1.66 -80.57
C GLN A 172 -34.03 -1.59 -81.39
N GLU A 173 -35.04 -0.85 -80.93
CA GLU A 173 -36.28 -0.63 -81.66
C GLU A 173 -36.05 0.10 -82.98
N LEU A 174 -35.25 1.17 -82.97
CA LEU A 174 -34.86 1.90 -84.19
C LEU A 174 -34.02 1.03 -85.13
N ALA A 175 -33.11 0.21 -84.62
CA ALA A 175 -32.33 -0.72 -85.43
C ALA A 175 -33.22 -1.75 -86.13
N ALA A 176 -34.20 -2.32 -85.42
CA ALA A 176 -35.15 -3.28 -85.99
C ALA A 176 -36.08 -2.64 -87.04
N GLN A 177 -36.55 -1.40 -86.78
CA GLN A 177 -37.33 -0.62 -87.74
C GLN A 177 -36.53 -0.35 -89.02
N ARG A 178 -35.28 0.10 -88.87
CA ARG A 178 -34.40 0.34 -90.01
C ARG A 178 -34.13 -0.94 -90.80
N GLU A 179 -33.87 -2.07 -90.14
CA GLU A 179 -33.66 -3.35 -90.83
C GLU A 179 -34.89 -3.79 -91.63
N ALA A 180 -36.11 -3.55 -91.11
CA ALA A 180 -37.33 -3.78 -91.86
C ALA A 180 -37.43 -2.87 -93.09
N LEU A 181 -37.03 -1.61 -92.95
CA LEU A 181 -37.07 -0.61 -94.01
C LEU A 181 -36.05 -0.90 -95.13
N VAL A 182 -34.82 -1.25 -94.76
CA VAL A 182 -33.77 -1.71 -95.70
C VAL A 182 -34.23 -2.95 -96.48
N ARG A 183 -34.94 -3.90 -95.83
CA ARG A 183 -35.53 -5.06 -96.53
C ARG A 183 -36.61 -4.63 -97.53
N GLN A 184 -37.42 -3.62 -97.22
CA GLN A 184 -38.42 -3.08 -98.14
C GLN A 184 -37.79 -2.33 -99.31
N ILE A 185 -36.72 -1.56 -99.07
CA ILE A 185 -35.92 -0.90 -100.12
C ILE A 185 -35.35 -1.96 -101.06
N ALA A 186 -34.69 -2.99 -100.53
CA ALA A 186 -34.12 -4.06 -101.34
C ALA A 186 -35.18 -4.76 -102.21
N LYS A 187 -36.35 -5.09 -101.62
CA LYS A 187 -37.46 -5.71 -102.34
C LYS A 187 -38.00 -4.80 -103.46
N THR A 188 -38.21 -3.52 -103.16
CA THR A 188 -38.76 -2.54 -104.11
C THR A 188 -37.75 -2.25 -105.22
N GLY A 189 -36.47 -2.09 -104.89
CA GLY A 189 -35.38 -1.89 -105.83
C GLY A 189 -35.17 -3.10 -106.76
N SER A 190 -35.21 -4.33 -106.24
CA SER A 190 -35.17 -5.53 -107.08
C SER A 190 -36.37 -5.62 -108.03
N HIS A 191 -37.57 -5.23 -107.57
CA HIS A 191 -38.75 -5.22 -108.43
C HIS A 191 -38.66 -4.16 -109.53
N LEU A 192 -38.21 -2.96 -109.17
CA LEU A 192 -37.96 -1.87 -110.11
C LEU A 192 -36.92 -2.28 -111.16
N SER A 193 -35.76 -2.80 -110.74
CA SER A 193 -34.70 -3.27 -111.65
C SER A 193 -35.21 -4.33 -112.63
N ALA A 194 -36.00 -5.29 -112.16
CA ALA A 194 -36.59 -6.30 -113.03
C ALA A 194 -37.54 -5.69 -114.07
N LEU A 195 -38.40 -4.73 -113.67
CA LEU A 195 -39.29 -4.02 -114.60
C LEU A 195 -38.51 -3.13 -115.58
N GLU A 196 -37.45 -2.46 -115.14
CA GLU A 196 -36.57 -1.65 -115.98
C GLU A 196 -35.82 -2.50 -117.01
N GLU A 197 -35.31 -3.66 -116.62
CA GLU A 197 -34.70 -4.64 -117.53
C GLU A 197 -35.71 -5.11 -118.60
N MET A 198 -36.95 -5.41 -118.20
CA MET A 198 -38.01 -5.79 -119.13
C MET A 198 -38.33 -4.66 -120.12
N GLU A 199 -38.34 -3.41 -119.66
CA GLU A 199 -38.60 -2.23 -120.49
C GLU A 199 -37.44 -1.94 -121.45
N GLN A 200 -36.18 -2.01 -120.97
CA GLN A 200 -34.99 -1.87 -121.79
C GLN A 200 -34.88 -2.98 -122.85
N ALA A 201 -35.20 -4.22 -122.48
CA ALA A 201 -35.30 -5.34 -123.42
C ALA A 201 -36.46 -5.20 -124.41
N ARG A 202 -37.32 -4.17 -124.24
CA ARG A 202 -38.55 -3.93 -125.01
C ARG A 202 -39.38 -5.20 -125.07
N GLN A 203 -39.54 -5.86 -123.93
CA GLN A 203 -40.31 -7.08 -123.79
C GLN A 203 -41.80 -6.77 -123.96
N GLY A 204 -42.46 -7.49 -124.87
CA GLY A 204 -43.85 -7.23 -125.28
C GLY A 204 -43.98 -6.50 -126.62
N TYR A 205 -42.92 -5.84 -127.10
CA TYR A 205 -42.86 -5.34 -128.48
C TYR A 205 -42.63 -6.48 -129.47
N SER A 206 -43.24 -6.38 -130.65
CA SER A 206 -43.00 -7.31 -131.77
C SER A 206 -41.54 -7.27 -132.22
N GLU A 207 -41.08 -8.35 -132.84
CA GLU A 207 -39.68 -8.48 -133.30
C GLU A 207 -39.25 -7.34 -134.23
N GLY A 208 -40.12 -6.90 -135.14
CA GLY A 208 -39.86 -5.79 -136.05
C GLY A 208 -39.70 -4.45 -135.34
N VAL A 209 -40.57 -4.19 -134.36
CA VAL A 209 -40.51 -2.96 -133.57
C VAL A 209 -39.26 -2.97 -132.67
N ARG A 210 -38.94 -4.10 -132.05
CA ARG A 210 -37.72 -4.26 -131.23
C ARG A 210 -36.45 -4.11 -132.06
N ALA A 211 -36.40 -4.66 -133.27
CA ALA A 211 -35.22 -4.56 -134.15
C ALA A 211 -34.95 -3.12 -134.61
N LEU A 212 -36.01 -2.36 -134.93
CA LEU A 212 -35.89 -0.96 -135.33
C LEU A 212 -35.46 -0.08 -134.17
N LEU A 213 -36.06 -0.29 -132.99
CA LEU A 213 -35.81 0.56 -131.85
C LEU A 213 -34.56 0.18 -131.05
N GLY A 214 -34.13 -1.09 -131.12
CA GLY A 214 -32.85 -1.55 -130.58
C GLY A 214 -31.65 -1.00 -131.36
N ASN A 215 -31.82 -0.71 -132.66
CA ASN A 215 -30.82 0.00 -133.46
C ASN A 215 -30.87 1.53 -133.29
N ALA A 216 -32.00 2.10 -132.85
CA ALA A 216 -32.13 3.53 -132.57
C ALA A 216 -31.58 3.92 -131.18
N ALA A 217 -31.63 3.02 -130.20
CA ALA A 217 -31.11 3.22 -128.86
C ALA A 217 -29.75 2.52 -128.70
N GLY A 218 -28.71 3.15 -129.24
CA GLY A 218 -27.32 2.67 -129.13
C GLY A 218 -26.79 2.76 -127.70
N GLY A 219 -26.92 1.66 -126.97
CA GLY A 219 -26.18 1.36 -125.75
C GLY A 219 -25.87 -0.14 -125.69
N GLY A 220 -24.74 -0.56 -126.29
CA GLY A 220 -24.14 -1.88 -126.03
C GLY A 220 -24.08 -2.84 -127.22
N ASN A 221 -22.94 -2.80 -127.90
CA ASN A 221 -22.33 -3.82 -128.75
C ASN A 221 -22.90 -4.12 -130.16
N ALA A 222 -21.97 -3.96 -131.11
CA ALA A 222 -21.92 -4.48 -132.46
C ALA A 222 -22.73 -3.73 -133.54
N ALA A 223 -22.09 -2.67 -134.05
CA ALA A 223 -21.87 -2.48 -135.47
C ALA A 223 -23.12 -2.31 -136.37
N VAL A 224 -23.91 -1.24 -136.17
CA VAL A 224 -24.66 -0.60 -137.28
C VAL A 224 -24.97 0.87 -136.93
N SER A 225 -23.97 1.75 -136.87
CA SER A 225 -24.19 3.21 -136.86
C SER A 225 -24.32 3.81 -138.28
N ASP A 226 -24.32 2.97 -139.32
CA ASP A 226 -24.34 3.39 -140.73
C ASP A 226 -25.66 3.12 -141.48
N ASN A 227 -26.73 2.72 -140.79
CA ASN A 227 -28.02 2.55 -141.46
C ASN A 227 -28.84 3.84 -141.44
N ALA A 228 -28.70 4.62 -142.52
CA ALA A 228 -29.62 5.70 -142.93
C ALA A 228 -31.10 5.25 -143.07
N ALA A 229 -31.41 3.97 -142.81
CA ALA A 229 -32.76 3.40 -142.78
C ALA A 229 -33.54 3.68 -141.49
N VAL A 230 -32.89 4.18 -140.43
CA VAL A 230 -33.49 4.47 -139.11
C VAL A 230 -33.70 5.98 -138.88
N ALA A 231 -33.28 6.83 -139.82
CA ALA A 231 -33.39 8.29 -139.71
C ALA A 231 -34.85 8.76 -139.83
N GLY A 232 -35.29 9.56 -138.86
CA GLY A 232 -36.64 10.14 -138.81
C GLY A 232 -37.66 9.35 -138.00
N ILE A 233 -37.27 8.34 -137.20
CA ILE A 233 -38.15 7.66 -136.25
C ILE A 233 -38.26 8.50 -134.96
N HIS A 234 -39.48 8.80 -134.53
CA HIS A 234 -39.76 9.62 -133.33
C HIS A 234 -39.95 8.76 -132.08
N GLY A 235 -40.47 7.54 -132.25
CA GLY A 235 -40.76 6.61 -131.16
C GLY A 235 -41.98 5.75 -131.46
N THR A 236 -42.38 4.92 -130.51
CA THR A 236 -43.67 4.22 -130.59
C THR A 236 -44.79 5.08 -130.04
N VAL A 237 -46.04 4.78 -130.40
CA VAL A 237 -47.20 5.45 -129.82
C VAL A 237 -47.18 5.36 -128.28
N ALA A 238 -46.78 4.21 -127.70
CA ALA A 238 -46.63 4.05 -126.26
C ALA A 238 -45.55 4.96 -125.64
N ASP A 239 -44.56 5.42 -126.41
CA ASP A 239 -43.51 6.35 -125.95
C ASP A 239 -43.94 7.81 -126.01
N LEU A 240 -44.89 8.13 -126.88
CA LEU A 240 -45.27 9.50 -127.20
C LEU A 240 -46.58 9.94 -126.54
N ILE A 241 -47.18 9.07 -125.74
CA ILE A 241 -48.43 9.36 -125.02
C ILE A 241 -48.27 9.16 -123.52
N GLN A 242 -49.00 9.95 -122.77
CA GLN A 242 -49.26 9.77 -121.35
C GLN A 242 -50.77 9.65 -121.15
N VAL A 243 -51.22 8.69 -120.34
CA VAL A 243 -52.65 8.46 -120.10
C VAL A 243 -53.01 8.96 -118.72
N ASN A 244 -54.16 9.62 -118.60
CA ASN A 244 -54.68 10.07 -117.32
C ASN A 244 -54.97 8.89 -116.39
N GLU A 245 -54.82 9.12 -115.09
CA GLU A 245 -54.98 8.08 -114.08
C GLU A 245 -56.38 7.42 -114.14
N GLY A 246 -56.41 6.09 -114.07
CA GLY A 246 -57.62 5.27 -114.10
C GLY A 246 -58.08 4.85 -115.50
N PHE A 247 -57.49 5.40 -116.57
CA PHE A 247 -57.83 5.07 -117.96
C PHE A 247 -56.83 4.13 -118.65
N GLU A 248 -55.79 3.69 -117.93
CA GLU A 248 -54.65 2.95 -118.49
C GLU A 248 -55.10 1.63 -119.11
N ILE A 249 -55.96 0.87 -118.42
CA ILE A 249 -56.50 -0.41 -118.91
C ILE A 249 -57.33 -0.18 -120.18
N ALA A 250 -58.21 0.82 -120.16
CA ALA A 250 -59.05 1.16 -121.30
C ALA A 250 -58.19 1.55 -122.53
N MET A 251 -57.15 2.37 -122.31
CA MET A 251 -56.24 2.79 -123.38
C MET A 251 -55.37 1.65 -123.89
N ASP A 252 -54.87 0.80 -122.99
CA ASP A 252 -54.07 -0.38 -123.36
C ASP A 252 -54.87 -1.33 -124.25
N VAL A 253 -56.14 -1.57 -123.93
CA VAL A 253 -56.98 -2.47 -124.73
C VAL A 253 -57.39 -1.84 -126.05
N VAL A 254 -57.80 -0.57 -126.05
CA VAL A 254 -58.34 0.06 -127.27
C VAL A 254 -57.26 0.38 -128.31
N LEU A 255 -56.05 0.71 -127.87
CA LEU A 255 -54.90 0.88 -128.75
C LEU A 255 -54.30 -0.49 -129.10
N GLY A 256 -54.19 -1.42 -128.14
CA GLY A 256 -53.70 -2.77 -128.38
C GLY A 256 -52.35 -2.77 -129.11
N SER A 257 -52.26 -3.43 -130.27
CA SER A 257 -51.03 -3.41 -131.09
C SER A 257 -50.66 -2.03 -131.63
N ALA A 258 -51.59 -1.07 -131.65
CA ALA A 258 -51.34 0.30 -132.09
C ALA A 258 -50.36 1.04 -131.17
N LEU A 259 -50.25 0.64 -129.90
CA LEU A 259 -49.22 1.13 -128.98
C LEU A 259 -47.81 0.96 -129.51
N GLN A 260 -47.58 -0.10 -130.30
CA GLN A 260 -46.28 -0.43 -130.87
C GLN A 260 -46.05 0.20 -132.25
N HIS A 261 -47.04 0.93 -132.79
CA HIS A 261 -46.88 1.59 -134.08
C HIS A 261 -45.81 2.68 -133.96
N ILE A 262 -44.97 2.79 -134.98
CA ILE A 262 -43.82 3.68 -134.99
C ILE A 262 -44.22 4.98 -135.69
N VAL A 263 -44.13 6.09 -134.96
CA VAL A 263 -44.31 7.43 -135.53
C VAL A 263 -43.03 7.85 -136.22
N ILE A 264 -43.14 8.32 -137.47
CA ILE A 264 -41.99 8.60 -138.33
C ILE A 264 -42.21 9.90 -139.12
N GLU A 265 -41.14 10.64 -139.35
CA GLU A 265 -41.15 12.00 -139.92
C GLU A 265 -41.93 12.08 -141.25
N ASN A 266 -41.66 11.17 -142.20
CA ASN A 266 -42.29 11.20 -143.53
C ASN A 266 -42.35 9.83 -144.22
N GLU A 267 -43.09 9.76 -145.33
CA GLU A 267 -43.28 8.54 -146.13
C GLU A 267 -41.95 7.95 -146.63
N ALA A 268 -41.00 8.81 -147.02
CA ALA A 268 -39.70 8.39 -147.54
C ALA A 268 -38.88 7.65 -146.47
N SER A 269 -38.87 8.13 -145.24
CA SER A 269 -38.26 7.45 -144.10
C SER A 269 -38.97 6.12 -143.78
N ALA A 270 -40.31 6.07 -143.86
CA ALA A 270 -41.07 4.84 -143.63
C ALA A 270 -40.74 3.75 -144.64
N ARG A 271 -40.62 4.11 -145.92
CA ARG A 271 -40.25 3.16 -146.98
C ARG A 271 -38.87 2.54 -146.73
N LYS A 272 -37.88 3.35 -146.33
CA LYS A 272 -36.53 2.87 -145.99
C LYS A 272 -36.55 1.91 -144.80
N ALA A 273 -37.31 2.22 -143.75
CA ALA A 273 -37.43 1.35 -142.59
C ALA A 273 -38.12 0.00 -142.92
N ILE A 274 -39.14 0.01 -143.79
CA ILE A 274 -39.80 -1.20 -144.29
C ILE A 274 -38.85 -2.05 -145.13
N GLU A 275 -38.10 -1.43 -146.04
CA GLU A 275 -37.13 -2.12 -146.90
C GLU A 275 -36.01 -2.76 -146.06
N TRP A 276 -35.55 -2.05 -145.03
CA TRP A 276 -34.60 -2.59 -144.06
C TRP A 276 -35.16 -3.83 -143.34
N LEU A 277 -36.36 -3.75 -142.76
CA LEU A 277 -36.99 -4.92 -142.11
C LEU A 277 -37.11 -6.13 -143.04
N LYS A 278 -37.47 -5.90 -144.32
CA LYS A 278 -37.54 -6.94 -145.34
C LYS A 278 -36.17 -7.56 -145.64
N SER A 279 -35.16 -6.72 -145.91
CA SER A 279 -33.81 -7.18 -146.25
C SER A 279 -33.13 -7.94 -145.10
N SER A 280 -33.40 -7.55 -143.85
CA SER A 280 -32.82 -8.16 -142.66
C SER A 280 -33.71 -9.26 -142.04
N SER A 281 -34.87 -9.55 -142.62
CA SER A 281 -35.84 -10.55 -142.15
C SER A 281 -36.21 -10.41 -140.66
N ARG A 282 -36.22 -9.19 -140.13
CA ARG A 282 -36.40 -8.92 -138.68
C ARG A 282 -37.86 -8.69 -138.27
N GLY A 283 -38.80 -9.35 -138.93
CA GLY A 283 -40.24 -9.25 -138.61
C GLY A 283 -40.97 -8.06 -139.23
N ARG A 284 -42.06 -7.62 -138.58
CA ARG A 284 -43.01 -6.62 -139.11
C ARG A 284 -43.26 -5.49 -138.11
N ALA A 285 -43.40 -4.27 -138.62
CA ALA A 285 -43.83 -3.10 -137.86
C ALA A 285 -44.83 -2.27 -138.69
N THR A 286 -45.68 -1.51 -138.00
CA THR A 286 -46.58 -0.52 -138.61
C THR A 286 -46.00 0.86 -138.39
N PHE A 287 -45.96 1.67 -139.45
CA PHE A 287 -45.44 3.03 -139.41
C PHE A 287 -46.56 4.04 -139.61
N LEU A 288 -46.45 5.18 -138.94
CA LEU A 288 -47.38 6.30 -139.00
C LEU A 288 -46.60 7.54 -139.46
N PRO A 289 -46.49 7.77 -140.80
CA PRO A 289 -45.79 8.93 -141.36
C PRO A 289 -46.55 10.23 -141.06
N LEU A 290 -45.89 11.22 -140.47
CA LEU A 290 -46.53 12.47 -140.04
C LEU A 290 -47.02 13.34 -141.21
N ASP A 291 -46.38 13.22 -142.38
CA ASP A 291 -46.75 13.89 -143.63
C ASP A 291 -47.99 13.27 -144.30
N LEU A 292 -48.22 11.97 -144.11
CA LEU A 292 -49.30 11.21 -144.77
C LEU A 292 -50.52 11.01 -143.86
N ILE A 293 -50.32 10.99 -142.54
CA ILE A 293 -51.40 10.62 -141.62
C ILE A 293 -52.46 11.72 -141.54
N GLU A 294 -53.71 11.33 -141.79
CA GLU A 294 -54.86 12.21 -141.68
C GLU A 294 -55.68 11.84 -140.44
N GLU A 295 -56.23 12.85 -139.78
CA GLU A 295 -57.15 12.66 -138.66
C GLU A 295 -58.42 11.93 -139.13
N ARG A 296 -58.68 10.76 -138.57
CA ARG A 296 -59.97 10.08 -138.77
C ARG A 296 -61.02 10.74 -137.89
N GLY A 297 -62.14 11.13 -138.50
CA GLY A 297 -63.34 11.51 -137.73
C GLY A 297 -63.57 13.00 -137.47
N ARG A 298 -62.95 13.92 -138.24
CA ARG A 298 -63.37 15.35 -138.25
C ARG A 298 -64.86 15.58 -138.55
N GLY A 299 -65.60 14.56 -138.98
CA GLY A 299 -67.02 14.62 -139.30
C GLY A 299 -68.00 14.29 -138.16
N ALA A 300 -67.56 13.77 -137.01
CA ALA A 300 -68.44 13.49 -135.87
C ALA A 300 -68.03 14.36 -134.68
N ALA A 301 -68.53 15.60 -134.64
CA ALA A 301 -68.50 16.37 -133.40
C ALA A 301 -69.36 15.62 -132.38
N PHE A 302 -68.74 14.88 -131.46
CA PHE A 302 -69.48 14.26 -130.36
C PHE A 302 -70.10 15.38 -129.52
N ALA A 303 -71.43 15.48 -129.54
CA ALA A 303 -72.13 16.47 -128.75
C ALA A 303 -71.93 16.14 -127.25
N LYS A 304 -71.25 17.03 -126.52
CA LYS A 304 -70.90 16.82 -125.11
C LYS A 304 -72.12 16.40 -124.25
N ASN A 305 -73.27 17.05 -124.47
CA ASN A 305 -74.52 16.76 -123.76
C ASN A 305 -75.04 15.33 -124.00
N GLU A 306 -74.75 14.72 -125.15
CA GLU A 306 -75.15 13.34 -125.44
C GLU A 306 -74.23 12.32 -124.78
N LEU A 307 -72.94 12.60 -124.72
CA LEU A 307 -71.95 11.75 -124.07
C LEU A 307 -72.11 11.73 -122.54
N ASP A 308 -72.39 12.89 -121.94
CA ASP A 308 -72.60 13.03 -120.49
C ASP A 308 -73.77 12.14 -120.00
N ARG A 309 -74.80 11.91 -120.82
CA ARG A 309 -75.95 11.03 -120.50
C ARG A 309 -75.53 9.58 -120.26
N PHE A 310 -74.44 9.14 -120.89
CA PHE A 310 -73.92 7.77 -120.77
C PHE A 310 -72.63 7.70 -119.92
N GLY A 311 -72.20 8.83 -119.35
CA GLY A 311 -70.92 8.94 -118.65
C GLY A 311 -69.71 8.64 -119.55
N ALA A 312 -69.85 8.82 -120.86
CA ALA A 312 -68.80 8.50 -121.83
C ALA A 312 -67.92 9.72 -122.12
N VAL A 313 -66.65 9.51 -122.41
CA VAL A 313 -65.70 10.57 -122.77
C VAL A 313 -64.96 10.22 -124.06
N PRO A 314 -64.58 11.20 -124.91
CA PRO A 314 -63.74 10.91 -126.06
C PRO A 314 -62.36 10.42 -125.62
N ALA A 315 -61.89 9.30 -126.18
CA ALA A 315 -60.60 8.71 -125.80
C ALA A 315 -59.41 9.66 -126.02
N VAL A 316 -59.51 10.56 -127.01
CA VAL A 316 -58.51 11.60 -127.26
C VAL A 316 -58.33 12.59 -126.08
N THR A 317 -59.33 12.74 -125.21
CA THR A 317 -59.27 13.70 -124.09
C THR A 317 -58.60 13.12 -122.83
N VAL A 318 -58.46 11.80 -122.75
CA VAL A 318 -57.82 11.11 -121.62
C VAL A 318 -56.35 10.75 -121.91
N VAL A 319 -55.85 11.16 -123.07
CA VAL A 319 -54.48 10.96 -123.54
C VAL A 319 -53.82 12.31 -123.75
N GLN A 320 -52.65 12.50 -123.16
CA GLN A 320 -51.78 13.65 -123.33
C GLN A 320 -50.65 13.29 -124.29
N THR A 321 -50.36 14.17 -125.24
CA THR A 321 -49.26 14.01 -126.21
C THR A 321 -48.78 15.39 -126.66
N ASP A 322 -47.59 15.46 -127.27
CA ASP A 322 -47.11 16.68 -127.92
C ASP A 322 -48.04 17.09 -129.07
N ALA A 323 -48.28 18.39 -129.25
CA ALA A 323 -49.10 18.92 -130.33
C ALA A 323 -48.64 18.45 -131.72
N HIS A 324 -47.33 18.19 -131.89
CA HIS A 324 -46.74 17.65 -133.10
C HIS A 324 -47.32 16.28 -133.50
N TYR A 325 -47.73 15.45 -132.53
CA TYR A 325 -48.29 14.11 -132.74
C TYR A 325 -49.82 14.06 -132.65
N SER A 326 -50.49 15.20 -132.49
CA SER A 326 -51.95 15.29 -132.35
C SER A 326 -52.72 14.56 -133.47
N LYS A 327 -52.26 14.66 -134.72
CA LYS A 327 -52.85 13.95 -135.87
C LYS A 327 -52.80 12.43 -135.73
N VAL A 328 -51.72 11.90 -135.14
CA VAL A 328 -51.54 10.46 -134.89
C VAL A 328 -52.57 9.98 -133.86
N ILE A 329 -52.76 10.74 -132.79
CA ILE A 329 -53.76 10.41 -131.76
C ILE A 329 -55.18 10.56 -132.30
N GLY A 330 -55.46 11.60 -133.09
CA GLY A 330 -56.72 11.74 -133.82
C GLY A 330 -56.99 10.58 -134.78
N PHE A 331 -55.98 10.09 -135.49
CA PHE A 331 -56.11 8.91 -136.35
C PHE A 331 -56.43 7.63 -135.58
N LEU A 332 -55.77 7.41 -134.44
CA LEU A 332 -55.92 6.19 -133.64
C LEU A 332 -57.17 6.19 -132.76
N LEU A 333 -57.52 7.34 -132.17
CA LEU A 333 -58.54 7.47 -131.13
C LEU A 333 -59.67 8.44 -131.48
N GLY A 334 -59.60 9.17 -132.60
CA GLY A 334 -60.58 10.22 -132.95
C GLY A 334 -62.01 9.73 -133.10
N ASN A 335 -62.20 8.45 -133.43
CA ASN A 335 -63.52 7.80 -133.46
C ASN A 335 -63.71 6.77 -132.33
N THR A 336 -63.13 7.05 -131.16
CA THR A 336 -63.14 6.17 -129.99
C THR A 336 -63.67 6.90 -128.75
N LEU A 337 -64.61 6.27 -128.05
CA LEU A 337 -65.17 6.73 -126.78
C LEU A 337 -64.78 5.77 -125.66
N VAL A 338 -64.67 6.28 -124.44
CA VAL A 338 -64.50 5.51 -123.21
C VAL A 338 -65.78 5.59 -122.41
N ALA A 339 -66.32 4.44 -121.99
CA ALA A 339 -67.53 4.34 -121.19
C ALA A 339 -67.22 3.70 -119.80
N PRO A 340 -68.07 3.90 -118.79
CA PRO A 340 -67.83 3.33 -117.46
C PRO A 340 -67.85 1.80 -117.46
N ASP A 341 -68.82 1.20 -118.16
CA ASP A 341 -69.08 -0.24 -118.17
C ASP A 341 -69.64 -0.73 -119.51
N LEU A 342 -69.73 -2.05 -119.68
CA LEU A 342 -70.13 -2.68 -120.93
C LEU A 342 -71.56 -2.33 -121.36
N SER A 343 -72.47 -2.16 -120.40
CA SER A 343 -73.87 -1.79 -120.68
C SER A 343 -73.93 -0.39 -121.28
N GLN A 344 -73.18 0.56 -120.71
CA GLN A 344 -73.05 1.91 -121.25
C GLN A 344 -72.33 1.91 -122.60
N ALA A 345 -71.28 1.10 -122.77
CA ALA A 345 -70.57 0.99 -124.04
C ALA A 345 -71.49 0.55 -125.19
N VAL A 346 -72.37 -0.43 -124.94
CA VAL A 346 -73.37 -0.88 -125.93
C VAL A 346 -74.43 0.19 -126.20
N ALA A 347 -74.88 0.92 -125.18
CA ALA A 347 -75.84 2.00 -125.33
C ALA A 347 -75.30 3.14 -126.21
N VAL A 348 -74.06 3.57 -125.94
CA VAL A 348 -73.34 4.58 -126.73
C VAL A 348 -73.13 4.10 -128.17
N ALA A 349 -72.67 2.86 -128.37
CA ALA A 349 -72.47 2.31 -129.70
C ALA A 349 -73.78 2.28 -130.51
N ARG A 350 -74.92 1.96 -129.90
CA ARG A 350 -76.24 2.01 -130.56
C ARG A 350 -76.65 3.44 -130.92
N ASN A 351 -76.45 4.39 -130.01
CA ASN A 351 -76.79 5.80 -130.22
C ASN A 351 -76.09 6.39 -131.46
N TYR A 352 -74.81 6.05 -131.63
CA TYR A 352 -74.02 6.43 -132.80
C TYR A 352 -74.13 5.41 -133.94
N HIS A 353 -75.26 4.70 -134.07
CA HIS A 353 -75.54 3.79 -135.20
C HIS A 353 -74.43 2.76 -135.48
N LYS A 354 -73.73 2.34 -134.42
CA LYS A 354 -72.58 1.41 -134.45
C LYS A 354 -71.43 1.90 -135.34
N SER A 355 -71.28 3.20 -135.50
CA SER A 355 -70.22 3.83 -136.30
C SER A 355 -68.96 4.18 -135.50
N VAL A 356 -69.04 4.17 -134.17
CA VAL A 356 -67.97 4.56 -133.24
C VAL A 356 -67.41 3.33 -132.52
N ARG A 357 -66.14 3.39 -132.11
CA ARG A 357 -65.53 2.40 -131.23
C ARG A 357 -65.74 2.83 -129.78
N VAL A 358 -66.13 1.93 -128.88
CA VAL A 358 -66.32 2.25 -127.46
C VAL A 358 -65.56 1.24 -126.59
N VAL A 359 -64.73 1.71 -125.67
CA VAL A 359 -64.01 0.88 -124.69
C VAL A 359 -64.50 1.18 -123.28
N THR A 360 -64.55 0.19 -122.40
CA THR A 360 -64.93 0.39 -121.00
C THR A 360 -63.70 0.65 -120.13
N MET A 361 -63.89 1.21 -118.93
CA MET A 361 -62.81 1.36 -117.94
C MET A 361 -62.14 0.01 -117.59
N ALA A 362 -62.88 -1.09 -117.63
CA ALA A 362 -62.39 -2.45 -117.39
C ALA A 362 -61.71 -3.09 -118.62
N GLY A 363 -61.75 -2.44 -119.79
CA GLY A 363 -61.10 -2.92 -121.01
C GLY A 363 -61.99 -3.72 -121.97
N ASP A 364 -63.30 -3.89 -121.72
CA ASP A 364 -64.20 -4.46 -122.72
C ASP A 364 -64.39 -3.48 -123.90
N LEU A 365 -64.42 -3.99 -125.14
CA LEU A 365 -64.42 -3.21 -126.37
C LEU A 365 -65.64 -3.51 -127.26
N VAL A 366 -66.29 -2.47 -127.76
CA VAL A 366 -67.34 -2.53 -128.79
C VAL A 366 -66.82 -1.81 -130.03
N ASN A 367 -66.61 -2.56 -131.12
CA ASN A 367 -66.09 -2.00 -132.37
C ASN A 367 -67.23 -1.52 -133.31
N PRO A 368 -66.90 -0.63 -134.26
CA PRO A 368 -67.83 -0.27 -135.33
C PRO A 368 -68.34 -1.52 -136.07
N GLY A 369 -69.62 -1.55 -136.43
CA GLY A 369 -70.28 -2.75 -136.96
C GLY A 369 -70.80 -3.72 -135.89
N GLY A 370 -70.48 -3.48 -134.61
CA GLY A 370 -71.11 -4.13 -133.46
C GLY A 370 -70.43 -5.42 -132.97
N SER A 371 -69.19 -5.70 -133.38
CA SER A 371 -68.41 -6.77 -132.75
C SER A 371 -67.98 -6.35 -131.35
N MET A 372 -68.00 -7.29 -130.41
CA MET A 372 -67.66 -7.06 -129.00
C MET A 372 -66.50 -7.98 -128.62
N THR A 373 -65.51 -7.42 -127.93
CA THR A 373 -64.36 -8.13 -127.37
C THR A 373 -64.36 -7.91 -125.87
N GLY A 374 -64.32 -8.98 -125.09
CA GLY A 374 -64.27 -8.92 -123.63
C GLY A 374 -63.82 -10.26 -123.05
N GLY A 375 -63.53 -10.28 -121.75
CA GLY A 375 -63.08 -11.48 -121.02
C GLY A 375 -61.89 -11.23 -120.10
N SER A 376 -61.50 -12.26 -119.34
CA SER A 376 -60.33 -12.17 -118.46
C SER A 376 -59.03 -12.17 -119.27
N ARG A 377 -58.23 -11.13 -119.10
CA ARG A 377 -56.89 -11.02 -119.70
C ARG A 377 -55.99 -12.12 -119.13
N GLU A 378 -55.41 -12.96 -120.00
CA GLU A 378 -54.32 -13.85 -119.57
C GLU A 378 -53.16 -12.94 -119.12
N ARG A 379 -52.64 -13.12 -117.90
CA ARG A 379 -51.55 -12.31 -117.30
C ARG A 379 -50.20 -12.49 -118.02
N ARG A 380 -50.16 -12.44 -119.35
CA ARG A 380 -48.92 -12.35 -120.13
C ARG A 380 -48.44 -10.89 -120.14
N GLY A 381 -48.09 -10.40 -118.95
CA GLY A 381 -47.55 -9.05 -118.71
C GLY A 381 -48.61 -7.95 -118.63
N ALA A 382 -48.38 -6.98 -117.74
CA ALA A 382 -49.03 -5.68 -117.76
C ALA A 382 -48.93 -5.06 -119.16
N GLY A 383 -49.95 -4.31 -119.56
CA GLY A 383 -49.88 -3.59 -120.83
C GLY A 383 -48.74 -2.57 -120.83
N LEU A 384 -48.36 -2.07 -122.01
CA LEU A 384 -47.19 -1.19 -122.14
C LEU A 384 -47.37 0.11 -121.34
N ILE A 385 -48.60 0.60 -121.22
CA ILE A 385 -48.91 1.81 -120.45
C ILE A 385 -48.90 1.50 -118.94
N GLU A 386 -49.56 0.41 -118.52
CA GLU A 386 -49.59 -0.04 -117.12
C GLU A 386 -48.18 -0.25 -116.55
N ARG A 387 -47.27 -0.85 -117.33
CA ARG A 387 -45.87 -1.03 -116.91
C ARG A 387 -45.12 0.28 -116.69
N LYS A 388 -45.34 1.29 -117.55
CA LYS A 388 -44.69 2.60 -117.40
C LYS A 388 -45.16 3.30 -116.13
N LYS A 389 -46.45 3.19 -115.80
CA LYS A 389 -46.99 3.69 -114.55
C LYS A 389 -46.42 2.94 -113.33
N ASP A 390 -46.37 1.60 -113.38
CA ASP A 390 -45.76 0.80 -112.31
C ASP A 390 -44.29 1.21 -112.06
N LEU A 391 -43.53 1.50 -113.12
CA LEU A 391 -42.16 2.02 -113.01
C LEU A 391 -42.10 3.38 -112.32
N GLU A 392 -42.99 4.32 -112.67
CA GLU A 392 -43.07 5.64 -112.03
C GLU A 392 -43.44 5.52 -110.54
N ASP A 393 -44.46 4.73 -110.22
CA ASP A 393 -44.92 4.49 -108.85
C ASP A 393 -43.85 3.82 -107.99
N LEU A 394 -43.15 2.82 -108.54
CA LEU A 394 -42.04 2.15 -107.84
C LEU A 394 -40.84 3.06 -107.63
N ARG A 395 -40.51 3.94 -108.58
CA ARG A 395 -39.45 4.95 -108.41
C ARG A 395 -39.79 5.94 -107.31
N ALA A 396 -41.02 6.47 -107.31
CA ALA A 396 -41.49 7.39 -106.27
C ALA A 396 -41.48 6.71 -104.88
N LYS A 397 -41.95 5.46 -104.81
CA LYS A 397 -41.94 4.67 -103.58
C LYS A 397 -40.53 4.38 -103.07
N LEU A 398 -39.61 4.00 -103.96
CA LEU A 398 -38.21 3.75 -103.61
C LEU A 398 -37.56 5.02 -103.05
N ALA A 399 -37.77 6.18 -103.70
CA ALA A 399 -37.25 7.46 -103.23
C ALA A 399 -37.79 7.84 -101.84
N SER A 400 -39.08 7.59 -101.57
CA SER A 400 -39.67 7.80 -100.23
C SER A 400 -39.04 6.90 -99.18
N LEU A 401 -38.89 5.60 -99.48
CA LEU A 401 -38.27 4.65 -98.55
C LEU A 401 -36.79 5.00 -98.30
N GLU A 402 -36.03 5.39 -99.31
CA GLU A 402 -34.64 5.82 -99.14
C GLU A 402 -34.50 7.09 -98.29
N GLN A 403 -35.48 8.00 -98.34
CA GLN A 403 -35.54 9.16 -97.47
C GLN A 403 -35.83 8.75 -96.02
N GLU A 404 -36.79 7.84 -95.81
CA GLU A 404 -37.10 7.29 -94.48
C GLU A 404 -35.92 6.50 -93.88
N ASP A 405 -35.13 5.75 -94.68
CA ASP A 405 -33.91 5.08 -94.20
C ASP A 405 -32.87 6.09 -93.71
N ARG A 406 -32.66 7.19 -94.45
CA ARG A 406 -31.72 8.24 -94.05
C ARG A 406 -32.15 8.88 -92.73
N GLU A 407 -33.43 9.16 -92.56
CA GLU A 407 -33.96 9.71 -91.30
C GLU A 407 -33.81 8.70 -90.15
N SER A 408 -34.19 7.43 -90.37
CA SER A 408 -34.02 6.36 -89.40
C SER A 408 -32.56 6.12 -89.02
N GLU A 409 -31.64 6.20 -89.98
CA GLU A 409 -30.20 6.11 -89.74
C GLU A 409 -29.71 7.24 -88.82
N THR A 410 -30.14 8.49 -89.07
CA THR A 410 -29.76 9.61 -88.20
C THR A 410 -30.29 9.44 -86.78
N GLN A 411 -31.55 9.00 -86.63
CA GLN A 411 -32.16 8.73 -85.33
C GLN A 411 -31.42 7.59 -84.60
N LEU A 412 -31.09 6.50 -85.30
CA LEU A 412 -30.34 5.38 -84.74
C LEU A 412 -28.94 5.79 -84.30
N ARG A 413 -28.23 6.60 -85.11
CA ARG A 413 -26.91 7.14 -84.74
C ARG A 413 -27.00 8.00 -83.49
N GLN A 414 -27.99 8.88 -83.39
CA GLN A 414 -28.18 9.74 -82.22
C GLN A 414 -28.53 8.92 -80.97
N ALA A 415 -29.43 7.95 -81.08
CA ALA A 415 -29.81 7.06 -79.98
C ALA A 415 -28.63 6.20 -79.50
N SER A 416 -27.84 5.65 -80.44
CA SER A 416 -26.65 4.85 -80.12
C SER A 416 -25.58 5.69 -79.43
N SER A 417 -25.34 6.91 -79.90
CA SER A 417 -24.42 7.86 -79.27
C SER A 417 -24.86 8.20 -77.85
N ASN A 418 -26.13 8.55 -77.65
CA ASN A 418 -26.68 8.82 -76.30
C ASN A 418 -26.51 7.61 -75.37
N ARG A 419 -26.86 6.41 -75.83
CA ARG A 419 -26.65 5.16 -75.08
C ARG A 419 -25.18 4.99 -74.67
N ASP A 420 -24.25 5.17 -75.59
CA ASP A 420 -22.83 4.96 -75.32
C ASP A 420 -22.30 6.01 -74.33
N THR A 421 -22.74 7.27 -74.42
CA THR A 421 -22.41 8.31 -73.43
C THR A 421 -22.96 7.98 -72.04
N LEU A 422 -24.19 7.48 -71.94
CA LEU A 422 -24.78 7.04 -70.67
C LEU A 422 -24.03 5.84 -70.08
N ARG A 423 -23.56 4.90 -70.92
CA ARG A 423 -22.76 3.76 -70.46
C ARG A 423 -21.38 4.17 -69.96
N VAL A 424 -20.72 5.14 -70.60
CA VAL A 424 -19.42 5.65 -70.15
C VAL A 424 -19.58 6.36 -68.81
N THR A 425 -20.54 7.28 -68.69
CA THR A 425 -20.81 8.00 -67.43
C THR A 425 -21.21 7.06 -66.29
N LEU A 426 -22.03 6.03 -66.56
CA LEU A 426 -22.35 4.99 -65.59
C LEU A 426 -21.10 4.26 -65.08
N ARG A 427 -20.19 3.84 -65.98
CA ARG A 427 -18.94 3.16 -65.61
C ARG A 427 -18.03 4.07 -64.77
N GLU A 428 -17.88 5.33 -65.16
CA GLU A 428 -17.10 6.31 -64.40
C GLU A 428 -17.64 6.48 -62.98
N LEU A 429 -18.97 6.57 -62.85
CA LEU A 429 -19.62 6.70 -61.56
C LEU A 429 -19.51 5.42 -60.71
N GLN A 430 -19.61 4.23 -61.31
CA GLN A 430 -19.36 2.94 -60.64
C GLN A 430 -17.91 2.82 -60.14
N VAL A 431 -16.93 3.28 -60.91
CA VAL A 431 -15.52 3.33 -60.47
C VAL A 431 -15.35 4.32 -59.31
N SER A 432 -15.97 5.49 -59.39
CA SER A 432 -15.96 6.48 -58.30
C SER A 432 -16.61 5.92 -57.04
N ARG A 433 -17.72 5.18 -57.17
CA ARG A 433 -18.38 4.50 -56.05
C ARG A 433 -17.45 3.49 -55.39
N HIS A 434 -16.81 2.64 -56.18
CA HIS A 434 -15.90 1.63 -55.65
C HIS A 434 -14.68 2.26 -54.95
N GLN A 435 -14.13 3.35 -55.48
CA GLN A 435 -13.06 4.10 -54.79
C GLN A 435 -13.55 4.65 -53.44
N LEU A 436 -14.77 5.18 -53.40
CA LEU A 436 -15.37 5.67 -52.16
C LEU A 436 -15.65 4.54 -51.16
N GLU A 437 -16.07 3.36 -51.61
CA GLU A 437 -16.23 2.17 -50.74
C GLU A 437 -14.90 1.79 -50.06
N LEU A 438 -13.79 1.85 -50.79
CA LEU A 438 -12.46 1.62 -50.21
C LEU A 438 -12.10 2.67 -49.15
N GLU A 439 -12.43 3.95 -49.40
CA GLU A 439 -12.22 5.03 -48.43
C GLU A 439 -13.17 4.92 -47.21
N GLU A 440 -14.41 4.46 -47.40
CA GLU A 440 -15.34 4.13 -46.32
C GLU A 440 -14.77 2.99 -45.43
N ALA A 441 -14.26 1.93 -46.05
CA ALA A 441 -13.66 0.80 -45.33
C ALA A 441 -12.41 1.23 -44.55
N LYS A 442 -11.53 2.05 -45.15
CA LYS A 442 -10.36 2.62 -44.47
C LYS A 442 -10.77 3.48 -43.29
N SER A 443 -11.70 4.41 -43.49
CA SER A 443 -12.16 5.34 -42.44
C SER A 443 -12.89 4.60 -41.33
N SER A 444 -13.67 3.56 -41.66
CA SER A 444 -14.35 2.71 -40.66
C SER A 444 -13.36 1.90 -39.83
N LYS A 445 -12.29 1.39 -40.44
CA LYS A 445 -11.22 0.71 -39.72
C LYS A 445 -10.42 1.67 -38.83
N GLU A 446 -10.17 2.88 -39.30
CA GLU A 446 -9.56 3.93 -38.47
C GLU A 446 -10.46 4.28 -37.27
N LEU A 447 -11.77 4.42 -37.49
CA LEU A 447 -12.74 4.67 -36.42
C LEU A 447 -12.69 3.58 -35.35
N GLU A 448 -12.68 2.31 -35.76
CA GLU A 448 -12.58 1.17 -34.85
C GLU A 448 -11.26 1.19 -34.06
N SER A 449 -10.14 1.50 -34.73
CA SER A 449 -8.83 1.62 -34.08
C SER A 449 -8.80 2.75 -33.04
N VAL A 450 -9.31 3.93 -33.37
CA VAL A 450 -9.32 5.09 -32.47
C VAL A 450 -10.30 4.84 -31.31
N ALA A 451 -11.44 4.19 -31.56
CA ALA A 451 -12.38 3.81 -30.52
C ALA A 451 -11.78 2.79 -29.53
N ALA A 452 -11.02 1.81 -30.03
CA ALA A 452 -10.30 0.85 -29.20
C ALA A 452 -9.19 1.53 -28.37
N GLU A 453 -8.46 2.48 -28.96
CA GLU A 453 -7.45 3.29 -28.27
C GLU A 453 -8.09 4.11 -27.14
N ARG A 454 -9.24 4.76 -27.41
CA ARG A 454 -10.03 5.49 -26.41
C ARG A 454 -10.46 4.60 -25.26
N ALA A 455 -11.00 3.41 -25.56
CA ALA A 455 -11.47 2.47 -24.55
C ALA A 455 -10.33 1.99 -23.64
N ARG A 456 -9.14 1.74 -24.20
CA ARG A 456 -7.95 1.37 -23.44
C ARG A 456 -7.49 2.51 -22.53
N MET A 457 -7.38 3.72 -23.06
CA MET A 457 -6.99 4.91 -22.30
C MET A 457 -7.96 5.22 -21.15
N LEU A 458 -9.27 5.08 -21.39
CA LEU A 458 -10.28 5.21 -20.33
C LEU A 458 -10.05 4.21 -19.21
N LYS A 459 -9.86 2.92 -19.55
CA LYS A 459 -9.59 1.88 -18.56
C LYS A 459 -8.32 2.16 -17.75
N ASP A 460 -7.26 2.61 -18.40
CA ASP A 460 -6.00 2.95 -17.73
C ASP A 460 -6.17 4.19 -16.82
N SER A 461 -6.94 5.18 -17.26
CA SER A 461 -7.30 6.36 -16.45
C SER A 461 -8.17 5.99 -15.24
N ASP A 462 -9.13 5.10 -15.40
CA ASP A 462 -10.00 4.63 -14.31
C ASP A 462 -9.20 3.82 -13.26
N ALA A 463 -8.25 2.99 -13.71
CA ALA A 463 -7.34 2.28 -12.81
C ALA A 463 -6.46 3.25 -12.01
N LEU A 464 -5.89 4.27 -12.66
CA LEU A 464 -5.12 5.32 -11.99
C LEU A 464 -5.97 6.11 -10.98
N LEU A 465 -7.22 6.41 -11.31
CA LEU A 465 -8.16 7.06 -10.40
C LEU A 465 -8.44 6.21 -9.16
N ALA A 466 -8.64 4.90 -9.33
CA ALA A 466 -8.85 3.98 -8.22
C ALA A 466 -7.61 3.88 -7.31
N GLU A 467 -6.40 3.82 -7.89
CA GLU A 467 -5.15 3.85 -7.13
C GLU A 467 -4.99 5.15 -6.34
N LEU A 468 -5.28 6.30 -6.96
CA LEU A 468 -5.25 7.61 -6.29
C LEU A 468 -6.25 7.69 -5.14
N ALA A 469 -7.48 7.18 -5.32
CA ALA A 469 -8.48 7.13 -4.26
C ALA A 469 -7.97 6.30 -3.07
N SER A 470 -7.50 5.08 -3.32
CA SER A 470 -6.93 4.21 -2.27
C SER A 470 -5.75 4.85 -1.54
N ARG A 471 -4.85 5.53 -2.27
CA ARG A 471 -3.73 6.26 -1.66
C ARG A 471 -4.19 7.41 -0.77
N THR A 472 -5.24 8.12 -1.18
CA THR A 472 -5.82 9.24 -0.43
C THR A 472 -6.45 8.76 0.88
N ASP A 473 -7.17 7.63 0.85
CA ASP A 473 -7.70 7.00 2.06
C ASP A 473 -6.58 6.60 3.03
N HIS A 474 -5.53 5.94 2.53
CA HIS A 474 -4.39 5.56 3.37
C HIS A 474 -3.61 6.76 3.91
N GLN A 475 -3.60 7.88 3.20
CA GLN A 475 -3.00 9.13 3.68
C GLN A 475 -3.80 9.71 4.86
N SER A 476 -5.13 9.66 4.79
CA SER A 476 -5.99 10.04 5.92
C SER A 476 -5.68 9.20 7.16
N ASP A 477 -5.59 7.87 7.02
CA ASP A 477 -5.25 6.96 8.12
C ASP A 477 -3.88 7.28 8.75
N ARG A 478 -2.87 7.53 7.90
CA ARG A 478 -1.53 7.91 8.37
C ARG A 478 -1.52 9.27 9.07
N GLN A 479 -2.29 10.24 8.57
CA GLN A 479 -2.42 11.55 9.23
C GLN A 479 -3.06 11.41 10.62
N GLN A 480 -4.09 10.57 10.76
CA GLN A 480 -4.68 10.28 12.06
C GLN A 480 -3.67 9.60 12.99
N GLN A 481 -2.96 8.57 12.52
CA GLN A 481 -1.93 7.88 13.30
C GLN A 481 -0.81 8.83 13.74
N ARG A 482 -0.40 9.74 12.86
CA ARG A 482 0.59 10.79 13.17
C ARG A 482 0.09 11.73 14.26
N ALA A 483 -1.16 12.19 14.18
CA ALA A 483 -1.76 13.04 15.20
C ALA A 483 -1.84 12.34 16.57
N GLU A 484 -2.22 11.06 16.60
CA GLU A 484 -2.24 10.25 17.83
C GLU A 484 -0.84 10.09 18.45
N LEU A 485 0.17 9.78 17.64
CA LEU A 485 1.56 9.67 18.11
C LEU A 485 2.10 11.01 18.62
N GLN A 486 1.79 12.12 17.96
CA GLN A 486 2.15 13.46 18.44
C GLN A 486 1.48 13.79 19.77
N SER A 487 0.20 13.45 19.94
CA SER A 487 -0.51 13.63 21.21
C SER A 487 0.11 12.78 22.32
N LYS A 488 0.46 11.51 22.05
CA LYS A 488 1.16 10.64 23.01
C LYS A 488 2.53 11.21 23.40
N LEU A 489 3.25 11.78 22.43
CA LEU A 489 4.52 12.45 22.69
C LEU A 489 4.33 13.63 23.65
N GLY A 490 3.34 14.49 23.40
CA GLY A 490 3.01 15.63 24.25
C GLY A 490 2.63 15.23 25.68
N ALA A 491 1.89 14.13 25.85
CA ALA A 491 1.57 13.57 27.17
C ALA A 491 2.83 13.09 27.90
N LEU A 492 3.70 12.33 27.22
CA LEU A 492 4.96 11.86 27.79
C LEU A 492 5.92 13.03 28.12
N ASP A 493 5.94 14.09 27.30
CA ASP A 493 6.67 15.34 27.59
C ASP A 493 6.18 16.00 28.89
N SER A 494 4.86 16.05 29.09
CA SER A 494 4.27 16.61 30.32
C SER A 494 4.57 15.75 31.54
N GLU A 495 4.48 14.42 31.40
CA GLU A 495 4.88 13.47 32.45
C GLU A 495 6.36 13.60 32.81
N TYR A 496 7.24 13.75 31.81
CA TYR A 496 8.67 13.95 32.02
C TYR A 496 8.93 15.19 32.88
N GLN A 497 8.31 16.33 32.53
CA GLN A 497 8.42 17.58 33.29
C GLN A 497 7.94 17.39 34.74
N ALA A 498 6.79 16.74 34.94
CA ALA A 498 6.27 16.47 36.28
C ALA A 498 7.18 15.55 37.12
N ILE A 499 7.83 14.55 36.50
CA ILE A 499 8.81 13.69 37.17
C ILE A 499 10.07 14.49 37.51
N GLU A 500 10.55 15.34 36.60
CA GLU A 500 11.72 16.19 36.83
C GLU A 500 11.50 17.16 38.00
N GLU A 501 10.32 17.78 38.09
CA GLU A 501 9.93 18.63 39.22
C GLU A 501 9.88 17.85 40.54
N LYS A 502 9.33 16.63 40.54
CA LYS A 502 9.34 15.75 41.73
C LYS A 502 10.75 15.40 42.18
N ILE A 503 11.65 15.09 41.24
CA ILE A 503 13.05 14.79 41.58
C ILE A 503 13.70 16.01 42.22
N LYS A 504 13.53 17.21 41.66
CA LYS A 504 14.06 18.46 42.25
C LYS A 504 13.52 18.68 43.66
N ALA A 505 12.22 18.51 43.87
CA ALA A 505 11.60 18.65 45.19
C ALA A 505 12.16 17.64 46.21
N PHE A 506 12.35 16.38 45.82
CA PHE A 506 12.96 15.37 46.70
C PHE A 506 14.45 15.61 46.95
N GLU A 507 15.21 16.11 45.97
CA GLU A 507 16.63 16.48 46.14
C GLU A 507 16.77 17.67 47.11
N GLU A 508 15.88 18.66 47.05
CA GLU A 508 15.81 19.74 48.04
C GLU A 508 15.45 19.20 49.45
N GLU A 509 14.44 18.33 49.54
CA GLU A 509 14.07 17.68 50.81
C GLU A 509 15.24 16.87 51.40
N LEU A 510 15.96 16.11 50.56
CA LEU A 510 17.15 15.36 50.96
C LEU A 510 18.23 16.28 51.51
N SER A 511 18.50 17.42 50.85
CA SER A 511 19.49 18.39 51.29
C SER A 511 19.15 19.01 52.65
N VAL A 512 17.88 19.38 52.86
CA VAL A 512 17.40 19.92 54.14
C VAL A 512 17.54 18.88 55.25
N ARG A 513 17.10 17.64 55.00
CA ARG A 513 17.19 16.55 55.98
C ARG A 513 18.63 16.13 56.28
N GLN A 514 19.53 16.17 55.30
CA GLN A 514 20.97 15.92 55.50
C GLN A 514 21.57 16.97 56.44
N LYS A 515 21.26 18.25 56.24
CA LYS A 515 21.70 19.32 57.14
C LYS A 515 21.19 19.14 58.57
N SER A 516 19.94 18.68 58.74
CA SER A 516 19.39 18.34 60.07
C SER A 516 20.18 17.20 60.71
N LYS A 517 20.37 16.09 60.00
CA LYS A 517 21.15 14.95 60.50
C LYS A 517 22.58 15.35 60.88
N ASP A 518 23.24 16.17 60.07
CA ASP A 518 24.60 16.65 60.37
C ASP A 518 24.65 17.51 61.63
N ALA A 519 23.61 18.32 61.89
CA ALA A 519 23.47 19.08 63.12
C ALA A 519 23.26 18.16 64.33
N ASP A 520 22.35 17.20 64.23
CA ASP A 520 22.07 16.22 65.30
C ASP A 520 23.27 15.30 65.56
N TYR A 521 24.06 14.98 64.53
CA TYR A 521 25.29 14.20 64.68
C TYR A 521 26.37 14.98 65.46
N ARG A 522 26.45 16.30 65.26
CA ARG A 522 27.34 17.16 66.07
C ARG A 522 26.89 17.19 67.53
N SER A 523 25.59 17.35 67.78
CA SER A 523 25.04 17.30 69.15
C SER A 523 25.30 15.95 69.82
N PHE A 524 25.09 14.84 69.11
CA PHE A 524 25.41 13.50 69.59
C PHE A 524 26.90 13.33 69.93
N ALA A 525 27.80 13.82 69.06
CA ALA A 525 29.24 13.76 69.30
C ALA A 525 29.65 14.59 70.54
N GLU A 526 29.04 15.76 70.74
CA GLU A 526 29.25 16.59 71.94
C GLU A 526 28.76 15.88 73.22
N SER A 527 27.56 15.27 73.19
CA SER A 527 27.03 14.52 74.33
C SER A 527 27.82 13.24 74.62
N GLN A 528 28.32 12.55 73.60
CA GLN A 528 29.19 11.37 73.74
C GLN A 528 30.53 11.76 74.39
N ALA A 529 31.14 12.86 73.95
CA ALA A 529 32.35 13.39 74.56
C ALA A 529 32.11 13.84 76.02
N GLY A 530 30.97 14.46 76.29
CA GLY A 530 30.55 14.82 77.65
C GLY A 530 30.36 13.62 78.57
N LEU A 531 29.75 12.54 78.09
CA LEU A 531 29.61 11.29 78.86
C LEU A 531 30.96 10.64 79.14
N ALA A 532 31.83 10.52 78.13
CA ALA A 532 33.17 9.98 78.29
C ALA A 532 34.01 10.78 79.29
N GLY A 533 33.87 12.12 79.28
CA GLY A 533 34.48 13.00 80.27
C GLY A 533 33.99 12.73 81.70
N ALA A 534 32.68 12.60 81.89
CA ALA A 534 32.09 12.29 83.20
C ALA A 534 32.45 10.89 83.71
N GLU A 535 32.56 9.89 82.82
CA GLU A 535 33.02 8.53 83.17
C GLU A 535 34.48 8.51 83.62
N GLN A 536 35.35 9.26 82.94
CA GLN A 536 36.76 9.35 83.28
C GLN A 536 36.98 10.11 84.61
N GLU A 537 36.17 11.14 84.86
CA GLU A 537 36.15 11.85 86.15
C GLU A 537 35.65 10.94 87.29
N GLU A 538 34.59 10.15 87.09
CA GLU A 538 34.11 9.17 88.07
C GLU A 538 35.21 8.14 88.39
N LEU A 539 35.85 7.57 87.36
CA LEU A 539 36.94 6.61 87.53
C LEU A 539 38.13 7.21 88.29
N GLY A 540 38.49 8.46 88.00
CA GLY A 540 39.56 9.17 88.70
C GLY A 540 39.28 9.35 90.19
N LEU A 541 38.07 9.79 90.54
CA LEU A 541 37.64 9.97 91.93
C LEU A 541 37.53 8.63 92.68
N LEU A 542 37.08 7.57 92.00
CA LEU A 542 36.93 6.24 92.59
C LEU A 542 38.28 5.59 92.92
N ASN A 543 39.30 5.82 92.08
CA ASN A 543 40.67 5.41 92.37
C ASN A 543 41.29 6.18 93.56
N GLN A 544 41.04 7.50 93.65
CA GLN A 544 41.46 8.30 94.80
C GLN A 544 40.79 7.84 96.10
N PHE A 545 39.48 7.56 96.05
CA PHE A 545 38.72 7.04 97.17
C PHE A 545 39.30 5.71 97.69
N ARG A 546 39.54 4.75 96.79
CA ARG A 546 40.14 3.44 97.14
C ARG A 546 41.54 3.56 97.76
N SER A 547 42.37 4.48 97.26
CA SER A 547 43.72 4.69 97.80
C SER A 547 43.68 5.26 99.22
N LEU A 548 42.76 6.19 99.51
CA LEU A 548 42.60 6.76 100.85
C LEU A 548 41.95 5.78 101.83
N GLU A 549 41.03 4.93 101.36
CA GLU A 549 40.48 3.82 102.17
C GLU A 549 41.57 2.82 102.59
N SER A 550 42.48 2.46 101.66
CA SER A 550 43.60 1.57 101.98
C SER A 550 44.52 2.19 103.04
N ASN A 551 44.87 3.48 102.89
CA ASN A 551 45.71 4.20 103.85
C ASN A 551 45.06 4.29 105.25
N ARG A 552 43.73 4.40 105.32
CA ARG A 552 43.00 4.34 106.60
C ARG A 552 43.11 2.96 107.24
N GLY A 553 42.98 1.90 106.45
CA GLY A 553 43.15 0.51 106.91
C GLY A 553 44.54 0.23 107.49
N ASP A 554 45.59 0.73 106.83
CA ASP A 554 46.97 0.56 107.30
C ASP A 554 47.25 1.28 108.63
N LEU A 555 46.72 2.50 108.80
CA LEU A 555 46.85 3.27 110.04
C LEU A 555 46.07 2.66 111.20
N GLU A 556 44.89 2.10 110.94
CA GLU A 556 44.09 1.39 111.96
C GLU A 556 44.82 0.13 112.46
N ALA A 557 45.49 -0.61 111.58
CA ALA A 557 46.33 -1.75 111.94
C ALA A 557 47.56 -1.34 112.77
N GLU A 558 48.23 -0.23 112.42
CA GLU A 558 49.39 0.28 113.15
C GLU A 558 49.00 0.76 114.57
N ALA A 559 47.80 1.34 114.71
CA ALA A 559 47.23 1.73 116.00
C ALA A 559 46.76 0.54 116.86
N ALA A 560 46.41 -0.60 116.25
CA ALA A 560 46.12 -1.83 116.97
C ALA A 560 47.40 -2.46 117.56
N ASN A 561 48.48 -2.48 116.78
CA ASN A 561 49.77 -3.02 117.23
C ASN A 561 50.38 -2.20 118.38
N CYS A 562 50.34 -0.87 118.32
CA CYS A 562 50.83 -0.03 119.43
C CYS A 562 50.01 -0.22 120.72
N ARG A 563 48.71 -0.53 120.63
CA ARG A 563 47.87 -0.84 121.79
C ARG A 563 48.25 -2.16 122.46
N ALA A 564 48.48 -3.20 121.66
CA ALA A 564 48.90 -4.50 122.18
C ALA A 564 50.25 -4.43 122.93
N GLU A 565 51.18 -3.61 122.44
CA GLU A 565 52.51 -3.47 123.07
C GLU A 565 52.44 -2.73 124.42
N VAL A 566 51.55 -1.75 124.56
CA VAL A 566 51.27 -1.06 125.84
C VAL A 566 50.69 -2.02 126.87
N GLU A 567 49.79 -2.91 126.48
CA GLU A 567 49.23 -3.92 127.39
C GLU A 567 50.28 -4.94 127.85
N ARG A 568 51.17 -5.38 126.94
CA ARG A 568 52.28 -6.29 127.28
C ARG A 568 53.22 -5.69 128.32
N LEU A 569 53.64 -4.44 128.12
CA LEU A 569 54.55 -3.74 129.05
C LEU A 569 53.92 -3.52 130.43
N ASN A 570 52.61 -3.24 130.50
CA ASN A 570 51.87 -3.12 131.76
C ASN A 570 51.85 -4.43 132.56
N ALA A 571 51.72 -5.58 131.88
CA ALA A 571 51.73 -6.89 132.54
C ALA A 571 53.11 -7.25 133.12
N GLU A 572 54.19 -6.89 132.42
CA GLU A 572 55.57 -7.13 132.87
C GLU A 572 55.95 -6.26 134.09
N GLU A 573 55.48 -5.01 134.14
CA GLU A 573 55.68 -4.12 135.30
C GLU A 573 55.04 -4.72 136.57
N LEU A 574 53.81 -5.24 136.45
CA LEU A 574 53.04 -5.78 137.57
C LEU A 574 53.69 -7.04 138.18
N ALA A 575 54.26 -7.90 137.33
CA ALA A 575 54.96 -9.11 137.76
C ALA A 575 56.26 -8.79 138.53
N LEU A 576 57.01 -7.79 138.08
CA LEU A 576 58.25 -7.36 138.71
C LEU A 576 58.01 -6.75 140.09
N ALA A 577 56.94 -5.96 140.25
CA ALA A 577 56.55 -5.37 141.54
C ALA A 577 56.25 -6.43 142.61
N LYS A 578 55.64 -7.56 142.21
CA LYS A 578 55.31 -8.68 143.11
C LYS A 578 56.55 -9.40 143.63
N SER A 579 57.55 -9.59 142.77
CA SER A 579 58.82 -10.24 143.13
C SER A 579 59.66 -9.44 144.12
N ILE A 580 59.59 -8.11 144.08
CA ILE A 580 60.28 -7.23 145.05
C ILE A 580 59.67 -7.38 146.45
N GLN A 581 58.35 -7.56 146.52
CA GLN A 581 57.61 -7.64 147.79
C GLN A 581 57.93 -8.92 148.58
N ASP A 582 58.09 -10.05 147.88
CA ASP A 582 58.42 -11.35 148.49
C ASP A 582 59.85 -11.39 149.09
N GLU A 583 60.81 -10.72 148.45
CA GLU A 583 62.21 -10.68 148.91
C GLU A 583 62.38 -9.90 150.23
N VAL A 584 61.56 -8.87 150.44
CA VAL A 584 61.54 -8.06 151.68
C VAL A 584 60.96 -8.85 152.86
N ALA A 585 59.96 -9.71 152.63
CA ALA A 585 59.33 -10.52 153.67
C ALA A 585 60.25 -11.62 154.22
N VAL A 586 61.09 -12.24 153.38
CA VAL A 586 62.04 -13.28 153.80
C VAL A 586 63.15 -12.71 154.70
N ARG A 587 63.59 -11.48 154.44
CA ARG A 587 64.64 -10.82 155.23
C ARG A 587 64.19 -10.45 156.65
N SER A 588 62.92 -10.11 156.87
CA SER A 588 62.45 -9.73 158.22
C SER A 588 62.35 -10.94 159.17
N ARG A 589 61.97 -12.13 158.66
CA ARG A 589 61.95 -13.38 159.44
C ARG A 589 63.34 -13.81 159.91
N LEU A 590 64.34 -13.77 159.04
CA LEU A 590 65.72 -14.12 159.40
C LEU A 590 66.33 -13.21 160.49
N ALA A 591 65.88 -11.96 160.58
CA ALA A 591 66.34 -11.03 161.60
C ALA A 591 65.75 -11.33 163.00
N GLN A 592 64.52 -11.83 163.07
CA GLN A 592 63.87 -12.21 164.34
C GLN A 592 64.46 -13.49 164.94
N ASP A 593 64.75 -14.49 164.11
CA ASP A 593 65.34 -15.76 164.58
C ASP A 593 66.76 -15.58 165.14
N LYS A 594 67.52 -14.61 164.63
CA LYS A 594 68.87 -14.29 165.11
C LYS A 594 68.85 -13.74 166.54
N VAL A 595 67.88 -12.88 166.88
CA VAL A 595 67.76 -12.26 168.21
C VAL A 595 67.34 -13.28 169.28
N ALA A 596 66.41 -14.18 168.95
CA ALA A 596 65.95 -15.24 169.86
C ALA A 596 67.07 -16.26 170.23
N LEU A 597 68.00 -16.51 169.28
CA LEU A 597 69.12 -17.43 169.49
C LEU A 597 70.19 -16.83 170.43
N GLU A 598 70.41 -15.51 170.36
CA GLU A 598 71.38 -14.80 171.21
C GLU A 598 70.91 -14.69 172.68
N GLU A 599 69.61 -14.54 172.92
CA GLU A 599 69.02 -14.56 174.27
C GLU A 599 69.06 -15.96 174.92
N SER A 600 68.80 -17.01 174.13
CA SER A 600 68.91 -18.40 174.59
C SER A 600 70.35 -18.77 174.99
N MET A 601 71.37 -18.27 174.26
CA MET A 601 72.78 -18.46 174.63
C MET A 601 73.20 -17.70 175.89
N ARG A 602 72.57 -16.57 176.21
CA ARG A 602 72.85 -15.81 177.45
C ARG A 602 72.32 -16.53 178.68
N SER A 603 71.11 -17.09 178.61
CA SER A 603 70.49 -17.83 179.73
C SER A 603 71.28 -19.11 180.08
N LEU A 604 71.74 -19.85 179.07
CA LEU A 604 72.55 -21.07 179.25
C LEU A 604 73.93 -20.81 179.88
N ARG A 605 74.54 -19.64 179.62
CA ARG A 605 75.80 -19.24 180.28
C ARG A 605 75.61 -18.88 181.75
N GLY A 606 74.47 -18.27 182.12
CA GLY A 606 74.12 -17.96 183.52
C GLY A 606 73.90 -19.23 184.36
N VAL A 607 73.10 -20.18 183.84
CA VAL A 607 72.85 -21.47 184.51
C VAL A 607 74.13 -22.30 184.69
N ARG A 608 75.08 -22.18 183.75
CA ARG A 608 76.37 -22.87 183.84
C ARG A 608 77.26 -22.29 184.93
N ALA A 609 77.27 -20.97 185.14
CA ALA A 609 78.05 -20.31 186.17
C ALA A 609 77.53 -20.62 187.59
N GLU A 610 76.20 -20.58 187.79
CA GLU A 610 75.57 -20.92 189.09
C GLU A 610 75.84 -22.38 189.49
N ARG A 611 75.81 -23.31 188.53
CA ARG A 611 76.12 -24.73 188.81
C ARG A 611 77.58 -24.97 189.18
N THR A 612 78.53 -24.24 188.61
CA THR A 612 79.95 -24.34 188.98
C THR A 612 80.22 -23.77 190.37
N GLU A 613 79.56 -22.68 190.76
CA GLU A 613 79.69 -22.08 192.10
C GLU A 613 79.10 -23.01 193.17
N ALA A 614 77.93 -23.61 192.88
CA ALA A 614 77.29 -24.59 193.78
C ALA A 614 78.13 -25.86 193.95
N LEU A 615 78.82 -26.32 192.89
CA LEU A 615 79.76 -27.44 192.96
C LEU A 615 80.95 -27.12 193.86
N HIS A 616 81.50 -25.91 193.77
CA HIS A 616 82.66 -25.48 194.54
C HIS A 616 82.35 -25.37 196.05
N LEU A 617 81.18 -24.83 196.40
CA LEU A 617 80.68 -24.77 197.79
C LEU A 617 80.44 -26.17 198.37
N LEU A 618 79.87 -27.08 197.57
CA LEU A 618 79.64 -28.46 197.98
C LEU A 618 80.96 -29.22 198.19
N GLU A 619 81.99 -28.95 197.38
CA GLU A 619 83.34 -29.51 197.56
C GLU A 619 84.04 -29.01 198.83
N GLU A 620 83.84 -27.75 199.22
CA GLU A 620 84.34 -27.21 200.48
C GLU A 620 83.64 -27.82 201.70
N GLU A 621 82.31 -27.98 201.65
CA GLU A 621 81.56 -28.67 202.71
C GLU A 621 82.00 -30.14 202.86
N LEU A 622 82.30 -30.81 201.74
CA LEU A 622 82.76 -32.20 201.73
C LEU A 622 84.18 -32.32 202.32
N LYS A 623 85.06 -31.33 202.07
CA LYS A 623 86.37 -31.22 202.73
C LYS A 623 86.24 -30.97 204.24
N ALA A 624 85.33 -30.10 204.67
CA ALA A 624 85.10 -29.81 206.08
C ALA A 624 84.53 -31.03 206.83
N LYS A 625 83.57 -31.74 206.24
CA LYS A 625 83.04 -33.00 206.78
C LYS A 625 84.10 -34.10 206.86
N ARG A 626 85.00 -34.21 205.87
CA ARG A 626 86.14 -35.15 205.91
C ARG A 626 87.13 -34.85 207.04
N LYS A 627 87.40 -33.57 207.33
CA LYS A 627 88.20 -33.15 208.50
C LYS A 627 87.53 -33.51 209.83
N ASN A 628 86.21 -33.35 209.93
CA ASN A 628 85.47 -33.73 211.14
C ASN A 628 85.46 -35.26 211.35
N VAL A 629 85.42 -36.05 210.27
CA VAL A 629 85.52 -37.51 210.35
C VAL A 629 86.89 -37.95 210.85
N THR A 630 87.98 -37.34 210.37
CA THR A 630 89.33 -37.67 210.86
C THR A 630 89.58 -37.20 212.30
N GLU A 631 89.00 -36.06 212.71
CA GLU A 631 89.03 -35.62 214.12
C GLU A 631 88.23 -36.54 215.05
N LEU A 632 87.05 -36.99 214.62
CA LEU A 632 86.23 -37.94 215.37
C LEU A 632 86.92 -39.31 215.48
N GLN A 633 87.55 -39.79 214.40
CA GLN A 633 88.34 -41.02 214.44
C GLN A 633 89.51 -40.93 215.42
N ASN A 634 90.21 -39.79 215.48
CA ASN A 634 91.30 -39.62 216.43
C ASN A 634 90.81 -39.42 217.88
N ARG A 635 89.58 -38.93 218.08
CA ARG A 635 88.93 -38.87 219.40
C ARG A 635 88.51 -40.26 219.87
N VAL A 636 88.03 -41.10 218.98
CA VAL A 636 87.76 -42.52 219.25
C VAL A 636 89.05 -43.23 219.66
N HIS A 637 90.14 -43.03 218.92
CA HIS A 637 91.42 -43.67 219.26
C HIS A 637 92.00 -43.21 220.61
N ARG A 638 91.80 -41.95 221.00
CA ARG A 638 92.15 -41.45 222.34
C ARG A 638 91.28 -42.02 223.46
N LEU A 639 90.01 -42.30 223.18
CA LEU A 639 89.10 -42.91 224.15
C LEU A 639 89.39 -44.40 224.35
N GLU A 640 89.80 -45.11 223.29
CA GLU A 640 90.27 -46.49 223.38
C GLU A 640 91.52 -46.62 224.28
N LEU A 641 92.48 -45.71 224.16
CA LEU A 641 93.67 -45.75 225.00
C LEU A 641 93.36 -45.40 226.47
N ARG A 642 92.38 -44.53 226.69
CA ARG A 642 91.90 -44.20 228.05
C ARG A 642 91.14 -45.36 228.67
N GLN A 643 90.45 -46.17 227.86
CA GLN A 643 89.85 -47.42 228.33
C GLN A 643 90.95 -48.39 228.78
N ASN A 644 92.02 -48.54 228.01
CA ASN A 644 93.11 -49.46 228.36
C ASN A 644 93.88 -49.06 229.62
N SER A 645 93.93 -47.76 229.97
CA SER A 645 94.51 -47.33 231.24
C SER A 645 93.63 -47.75 232.42
N VAL A 646 92.31 -47.62 232.28
CA VAL A 646 91.34 -48.03 233.33
C VAL A 646 91.30 -49.55 233.49
N THR A 647 91.47 -50.33 232.43
CA THR A 647 91.55 -51.79 232.55
C THR A 647 92.78 -52.23 233.34
N ARG A 648 93.89 -51.51 233.22
CA ARG A 648 95.11 -51.89 233.94
C ARG A 648 95.09 -51.44 235.40
N ASP A 649 94.41 -50.34 235.68
CA ASP A 649 94.13 -49.93 237.04
C ASP A 649 93.20 -50.95 237.76
N ILE A 650 92.34 -51.65 237.02
CA ILE A 650 91.55 -52.78 237.55
C ILE A 650 92.44 -54.00 237.87
N GLU A 651 93.46 -54.29 237.07
CA GLU A 651 94.47 -55.32 237.40
C GLU A 651 95.34 -54.90 238.59
N GLY A 652 95.55 -53.60 238.76
CA GLY A 652 96.12 -53.01 239.97
C GLY A 652 95.38 -53.39 241.25
N LEU A 653 94.07 -53.66 241.20
CA LEU A 653 93.30 -54.01 242.40
C LEU A 653 93.27 -55.51 242.68
N ARG A 654 93.47 -56.35 241.66
CA ARG A 654 93.34 -57.81 241.84
C ARG A 654 94.58 -58.43 242.46
N ASN A 655 95.77 -58.06 242.03
CA ASN A 655 97.00 -58.67 242.57
C ASN A 655 97.37 -58.11 243.94
N HIS A 656 96.93 -56.89 244.26
CA HIS A 656 97.06 -56.35 245.60
C HIS A 656 96.21 -57.11 246.63
N LEU A 657 95.12 -57.75 246.18
CA LEU A 657 94.26 -58.58 247.03
C LEU A 657 94.80 -60.00 247.25
N GLU A 658 95.75 -60.50 246.44
CA GLU A 658 96.13 -61.92 246.51
C GLU A 658 97.28 -62.23 247.48
N GLU A 659 98.25 -61.33 247.71
CA GLU A 659 99.48 -61.77 248.42
C GLU A 659 99.64 -61.31 249.88
N GLN A 660 98.76 -60.44 250.39
CA GLN A 660 98.78 -60.11 251.82
C GLN A 660 98.20 -61.18 252.77
N TYR A 661 97.45 -62.21 252.31
CA TYR A 661 96.63 -63.02 253.25
C TYR A 661 96.78 -64.56 253.30
N GLY A 662 97.64 -65.22 252.51
CA GLY A 662 98.17 -66.55 252.85
C GLY A 662 97.28 -67.82 252.90
N GLN A 663 95.94 -67.80 252.95
CA GLN A 663 95.14 -69.03 252.78
C GLN A 663 94.04 -68.91 251.74
N THR A 664 93.97 -69.96 250.93
CA THR A 664 93.06 -70.22 249.81
C THR A 664 91.57 -70.25 250.25
N TRP A 665 90.65 -69.66 249.47
CA TRP A 665 89.21 -70.05 249.46
C TRP A 665 89.07 -71.32 248.59
N GLN A 666 89.61 -72.40 249.18
CA GLN A 666 89.61 -73.87 248.98
C GLN A 666 89.85 -74.55 247.61
N GLU A 667 90.55 -75.71 247.69
CA GLU A 667 90.65 -76.76 246.65
C GLU A 667 89.26 -77.15 246.11
N TYR A 668 89.19 -77.52 244.83
CA TYR A 668 87.97 -77.86 244.07
C TYR A 668 86.93 -76.75 243.87
N ARG A 669 86.96 -76.21 242.64
CA ARG A 669 85.89 -76.24 241.62
C ARG A 669 84.41 -76.20 242.07
N VAL A 670 83.59 -75.65 241.16
CA VAL A 670 82.68 -76.48 240.35
C VAL A 670 83.09 -76.38 238.88
#